data_AF-A0AAN6VIR6-F1
#
_entry.id   AF-A0AAN6VIR6-F1
#
_cell.length_a   1.000
_cell.length_b   1.000
_cell.length_c   1.000
_cell.angle_alpha   90.00
_cell.angle_beta   90.00
_cell.angle_gamma   90.00
#
_symmetry.space_group_name_H-M   'P 1'
#
loop_
_entity.id
_entity.type
_entity.pdbx_description
1 polymer ?
#
loop_
_entity_poly.entity_id
_entity_poly.type
_entity_poly.pdbx_seq_one_letter_code
_entity_poly.pdbx_strand_id
1 'polypeptide(L)'
;MVIFTGGKSRAISSPRHLTLRHARRKVLHSKIKRGILDAEEDDQPILKPGEEKLNSFWAPGLEAGPKHLIVATQTVKAPGSTDDLVLVSEQDFYVDAPQFSLPEGSVYSCYPPSGYAEDHRILPHVVLTDPHLPWERRGSPKDDSRGDKRNKVPWLALFTFTQDELRLAPDALGGFQFKQTPTMAVNMTVGELWSITTANSPIGKKWKPDTIKDAKGDFIFMKPDLFKSLFSTFGDDNKRVVPPTPATTKYKYLSHVRNINTTGMAVAGVEDVGIFSVVVGSRSGPLENEAPVSVSVHLVSIEGVEDMTEFPDDKPLVAMCSLHSWNYTVNPPGMLNVHDAFVHLGTAPLGLNVLRAPDDMVDSIRRMPDKVSQRLAQRLQDGYTLVKYRVQTGEKTVAVYRSPFTPTVVAPLADREQCSNSGQDLQILDREVGIMDVTYSVAWQAGRLLALGDQGFTAALARLRTAIHTLAMKESKIEVIRSVGGGSSLRRRVDILQDLKETVGHLGRIHLGGGGGGEGGSGFIPGPPKQRWRRPRLTKKWQYPPLGFNAIQIKDIYLERATEAAFELAMAKDGKIYDETNDPVSTDWMQVLAWVMDRMFLSGIPAHYLISDPSHLPHESLRFFYIDPNWVDALIDGALSLANHNGEDRDRVAIKRAINRYIHHTPEHQTHPPQIPSYGFYLRSDLVTMYPDLKVSTMPPPPDGTVPDKAPLLRHDIVSDGVMLGLLDRLPGSEDFAALCFTQPPHQQRFAAGYELTKDEVDIEIGRQYTVDQTTRETDPLRHDALPPTIEMHPGDPKNWFIWSTDPSAPKNDLRVIRLPFYAEEQRRLLENGMDKSYFDDDTPNSALLAMQLNDPFYRLIVSAKDPAASSVFAKLLDTNNEPRALRLTNPPRIRRLVEDEDKDESEGEVEAEAEGDQDQGPDDPEPVPPSLSLYSRHESYQPLPHVLKSNLAPHIRSNLPRYDPSQLGRSPLSVINPPGHLATAVGASASASASIYIPQGDDPAGPPVYDCAVYTPGFSSVQTASADAALPQDLVFSIRLGNNKHNDYRLIEFQVIIPLGDAGNDADPSSYRLFPSYDGPGPRMLSNLRFVVLPALKDDADGVPCLVLRLLPRSANGWTAVTLVDELSFLLCLALPNNTYRGQSRTSLTLYTAAYYKYVSEKNPRRGQFTVTLRNTGS
;
A
#
# COMPACT_ATOMS: atom_id res chain seq x y z
N MET A 1 2.40 4.30 13.29
CA MET A 1 1.90 5.66 12.98
C MET A 1 0.95 6.07 14.08
N VAL A 2 1.21 7.19 14.76
CA VAL A 2 0.29 7.78 15.74
C VAL A 2 -0.34 8.99 15.04
N ILE A 3 -1.65 8.94 14.80
CA ILE A 3 -2.40 10.07 14.25
C ILE A 3 -2.85 10.94 15.43
N PHE A 4 -2.75 12.25 15.31
CA PHE A 4 -3.32 13.16 16.29
C PHE A 4 -4.82 13.35 16.03
N THR A 5 -5.60 13.14 17.08
CA THR A 5 -7.06 12.92 16.95
C THR A 5 -7.87 13.76 17.92
N GLY A 6 -7.17 14.56 18.76
CA GLY A 6 -7.79 15.53 19.66
C GLY A 6 -8.55 14.95 20.86
N GLY A 7 -8.51 13.63 21.13
CA GLY A 7 -9.34 12.98 22.15
C GLY A 7 -8.73 11.79 22.92
N LYS A 8 -9.50 11.21 23.84
CA LYS A 8 -9.14 10.10 24.77
C LYS A 8 -9.10 8.70 24.12
N SER A 9 -9.32 8.59 22.81
CA SER A 9 -9.48 7.30 22.13
C SER A 9 -8.15 6.53 22.14
N ARG A 10 -8.22 5.21 22.35
CA ARG A 10 -7.04 4.33 22.31
C ARG A 10 -7.08 3.53 21.01
N ALA A 11 -6.02 3.64 20.22
CA ALA A 11 -5.82 2.85 19.01
C ALA A 11 -6.04 1.35 19.28
N ILE A 12 -6.92 0.70 18.51
CA ILE A 12 -7.13 -0.74 18.56
C ILE A 12 -6.11 -1.39 17.62
N SER A 13 -5.04 -1.98 18.18
CA SER A 13 -4.05 -2.75 17.41
C SER A 13 -4.59 -4.16 17.10
N SER A 14 -5.61 -4.25 16.24
CA SER A 14 -6.13 -5.52 15.74
C SER A 14 -6.43 -5.42 14.24
N PRO A 15 -6.21 -6.47 13.44
CA PRO A 15 -6.64 -6.52 12.03
C PRO A 15 -8.16 -6.38 11.85
N ARG A 16 -8.93 -6.65 12.92
CA ARG A 16 -10.40 -6.58 12.98
C ARG A 16 -10.90 -5.28 13.60
N HIS A 17 -10.06 -4.26 13.66
CA HIS A 17 -10.39 -3.00 14.33
C HIS A 17 -11.66 -2.36 13.74
N LEU A 18 -11.93 -2.45 12.43
CA LEU A 18 -13.13 -1.88 11.82
C LEU A 18 -14.42 -2.53 12.36
N THR A 19 -14.44 -3.86 12.44
CA THR A 19 -15.61 -4.61 12.93
C THR A 19 -15.77 -4.51 14.44
N LEU A 20 -14.68 -4.62 15.21
CA LEU A 20 -14.70 -4.48 16.67
C LEU A 20 -15.12 -3.07 17.10
N ARG A 21 -14.67 -2.05 16.38
CA ARG A 21 -15.07 -0.66 16.62
C ARG A 21 -16.55 -0.45 16.36
N HIS A 22 -17.04 -0.95 15.22
CA HIS A 22 -18.46 -0.88 14.87
C HIS A 22 -19.32 -1.58 15.94
N ALA A 23 -18.94 -2.78 16.36
CA ALA A 23 -19.58 -3.53 17.44
C ALA A 23 -19.58 -2.74 18.77
N ARG A 24 -18.43 -2.19 19.19
CA ARG A 24 -18.32 -1.38 20.42
C ARG A 24 -19.19 -0.12 20.36
N ARG A 25 -19.24 0.56 19.22
CA ARG A 25 -20.08 1.76 19.01
C ARG A 25 -21.56 1.42 19.12
N LYS A 26 -21.99 0.30 18.55
CA LYS A 26 -23.36 -0.20 18.70
C LYS A 26 -23.70 -0.54 20.14
N VAL A 27 -22.79 -1.23 20.85
CA VAL A 27 -22.97 -1.54 22.28
C VAL A 27 -23.07 -0.27 23.12
N LEU A 28 -22.20 0.72 22.88
CA LEU A 28 -22.22 2.00 23.58
C LEU A 28 -23.52 2.77 23.30
N HIS A 29 -23.94 2.88 22.04
CA HIS A 29 -25.20 3.50 21.67
C HIS A 29 -26.43 2.76 22.24
N SER A 30 -26.39 1.42 22.32
CA SER A 30 -27.42 0.61 22.99
C SER A 30 -27.46 0.90 24.50
N LYS A 31 -26.31 1.04 25.15
CA LYS A 31 -26.22 1.39 26.58
C LYS A 31 -26.73 2.80 26.87
N ILE A 32 -26.40 3.79 26.02
CA ILE A 32 -26.93 5.16 26.11
C ILE A 32 -28.45 5.15 25.93
N LYS A 33 -28.97 4.47 24.90
CA LYS A 33 -30.43 4.33 24.68
C LYS A 33 -31.16 3.65 25.84
N ARG A 34 -30.50 2.74 26.56
CA ARG A 34 -31.04 2.06 27.75
C ARG A 34 -30.83 2.84 29.05
N GLY A 35 -30.17 4.01 29.01
CA GLY A 35 -29.88 4.83 30.19
C GLY A 35 -28.85 4.22 31.15
N ILE A 36 -27.99 3.32 30.66
CA ILE A 36 -26.92 2.67 31.47
C ILE A 36 -25.67 3.57 31.55
N LEU A 37 -25.44 4.39 30.52
CA LEU A 37 -24.33 5.34 30.41
C LEU A 37 -24.87 6.71 30.02
N ASP A 38 -24.30 7.78 30.59
CA ASP A 38 -24.57 9.16 30.19
C ASP A 38 -23.92 9.46 28.84
N ALA A 39 -24.52 10.36 28.06
CA ALA A 39 -23.91 10.85 26.83
C ALA A 39 -22.75 11.79 27.20
N GLU A 40 -21.51 11.41 26.89
CA GLU A 40 -20.37 12.31 27.06
C GLU A 40 -20.52 13.50 26.07
N GLU A 41 -20.52 14.73 26.58
CA GLU A 41 -20.33 15.93 25.78
C GLU A 41 -18.84 16.01 25.39
N ASP A 42 -18.48 15.48 24.21
CA ASP A 42 -17.18 15.79 23.62
C ASP A 42 -17.20 17.25 23.11
N ASP A 43 -16.23 18.06 23.53
CA ASP A 43 -16.11 19.50 23.20
C ASP A 43 -15.92 19.79 21.69
N GLN A 44 -15.71 18.76 20.85
CA GLN A 44 -15.57 18.90 19.40
C GLN A 44 -16.75 18.25 18.65
N PRO A 45 -17.40 18.97 17.71
CA PRO A 45 -18.49 18.39 16.93
C PRO A 45 -17.99 17.23 16.07
N ILE A 46 -18.64 16.07 16.21
CA ILE A 46 -18.36 14.86 15.43
C ILE A 46 -18.69 15.15 13.96
N LEU A 47 -17.66 15.27 13.10
CA LEU A 47 -17.82 15.42 11.64
C LEU A 47 -18.56 14.21 11.06
N LYS A 48 -19.57 14.43 10.22
CA LYS A 48 -20.25 13.33 9.52
C LYS A 48 -19.38 12.78 8.38
N PRO A 49 -19.63 11.54 7.91
CA PRO A 49 -18.91 11.00 6.76
C PRO A 49 -19.05 11.90 5.52
N GLY A 50 -17.93 12.39 4.99
CA GLY A 50 -17.91 13.28 3.83
C GLY A 50 -17.81 14.77 4.16
N GLU A 51 -17.94 15.13 5.44
CA GLU A 51 -17.63 16.49 5.92
C GLU A 51 -16.13 16.59 6.27
N GLU A 52 -15.56 17.76 6.01
CA GLU A 52 -14.26 18.18 6.51
C GLU A 52 -14.34 19.59 7.07
N LYS A 53 -13.49 19.90 8.04
CA LYS A 53 -13.34 21.24 8.60
C LYS A 53 -11.92 21.73 8.35
N LEU A 54 -11.81 22.86 7.68
CA LEU A 54 -10.55 23.54 7.43
C LEU A 54 -10.33 24.64 8.47
N ASN A 55 -9.18 24.63 9.14
CA ASN A 55 -8.75 25.73 10.00
C ASN A 55 -7.54 26.40 9.37
N SER A 56 -7.46 27.73 9.42
CA SER A 56 -6.33 28.48 8.86
C SER A 56 -5.03 28.23 9.63
N PHE A 57 -5.11 28.07 10.95
CA PHE A 57 -3.98 27.65 11.79
C PHE A 57 -4.44 26.90 13.04
N TRP A 58 -3.52 26.17 13.66
CA TRP A 58 -3.74 25.49 14.94
C TRP A 58 -2.51 25.65 15.84
N ALA A 59 -2.37 26.81 16.48
CA ALA A 59 -1.22 27.10 17.34
C ALA A 59 -1.33 26.34 18.69
N PRO A 60 -0.21 25.83 19.23
CA PRO A 60 -0.19 25.30 20.60
C PRO A 60 -0.38 26.44 21.61
N GLY A 61 -0.84 26.09 22.82
CA GLY A 61 -1.07 27.08 23.89
C GLY A 61 0.22 27.71 24.44
N LEU A 62 1.36 27.01 24.31
CA LEU A 62 2.70 27.51 24.65
C LEU A 62 3.62 27.36 23.45
N GLU A 63 4.38 28.41 23.15
CA GLU A 63 5.31 28.43 22.01
C GLU A 63 6.65 27.79 22.40
N ALA A 64 7.27 27.08 21.47
CA ALA A 64 8.57 26.46 21.68
C ALA A 64 9.73 27.45 21.52
N GLY A 65 10.77 27.29 22.32
CA GLY A 65 12.00 28.09 22.24
C GLY A 65 12.22 29.12 23.36
N PRO A 66 11.42 30.20 23.49
CA PRO A 66 11.72 31.25 24.46
C PRO A 66 11.63 30.74 25.89
N LYS A 67 12.41 31.35 26.80
CA LYS A 67 12.25 31.12 28.24
C LYS A 67 10.84 31.55 28.66
N HIS A 68 10.05 30.62 29.18
CA HIS A 68 8.79 30.95 29.82
C HIS A 68 9.02 31.14 31.32
N LEU A 69 8.42 32.18 31.88
CA LEU A 69 8.50 32.52 33.30
C LEU A 69 7.17 32.22 33.97
N ILE A 70 7.14 31.26 34.90
CA ILE A 70 6.00 31.05 35.78
C ILE A 70 6.15 31.99 36.97
N VAL A 71 5.20 32.92 37.14
CA VAL A 71 5.14 33.83 38.29
C VAL A 71 3.98 33.42 39.18
N ALA A 72 4.27 32.90 40.37
CA ALA A 72 3.29 32.59 41.40
C ALA A 72 3.20 33.74 42.40
N THR A 73 2.02 34.36 42.53
CA THR A 73 1.77 35.43 43.52
C THR A 73 0.84 34.93 44.62
N GLN A 74 1.23 35.09 45.89
CA GLN A 74 0.42 34.75 47.05
C GLN A 74 0.17 36.00 47.89
N THR A 75 -1.08 36.42 47.99
CA THR A 75 -1.48 37.55 48.82
C THR A 75 -2.00 37.04 50.17
N VAL A 76 -1.28 37.34 51.25
CA VAL A 76 -1.64 37.00 52.62
C VAL A 76 -2.30 38.21 53.28
N LYS A 77 -3.59 38.07 53.65
CA LYS A 77 -4.36 39.11 54.34
C LYS A 77 -4.46 38.81 55.84
N ALA A 78 -3.95 39.70 56.68
CA ALA A 78 -4.07 39.57 58.13
C ALA A 78 -5.33 40.31 58.65
N PRO A 79 -6.14 39.71 59.55
CA PRO A 79 -7.30 40.39 60.12
C PRO A 79 -6.88 41.62 60.93
N GLY A 80 -7.29 42.82 60.49
CA GLY A 80 -7.02 44.09 61.18
C GLY A 80 -5.82 44.90 60.66
N SER A 81 -5.09 44.40 59.65
CA SER A 81 -4.07 45.17 58.90
C SER A 81 -4.70 45.75 57.63
N THR A 82 -4.39 46.99 57.29
CA THR A 82 -4.77 47.61 55.99
C THR A 82 -3.83 47.23 54.84
N ASP A 83 -2.69 46.60 55.13
CA ASP A 83 -1.70 46.21 54.12
C ASP A 83 -1.71 44.69 53.88
N ASP A 84 -1.93 44.31 52.62
CA ASP A 84 -1.87 42.95 52.10
C ASP A 84 -0.40 42.55 51.82
N LEU A 85 0.07 41.41 52.33
CA LEU A 85 1.43 40.90 52.05
C LEU A 85 1.43 40.08 50.75
N VAL A 86 2.05 40.58 49.68
CA VAL A 86 2.17 39.86 48.39
C VAL A 86 3.54 39.18 48.30
N LEU A 87 3.56 37.85 48.28
CA LEU A 87 4.73 37.02 48.02
C LEU A 87 4.78 36.66 46.53
N VAL A 88 5.94 36.79 45.88
CA VAL A 88 6.13 36.46 44.46
C VAL A 88 7.23 35.42 44.33
N SER A 89 6.97 34.31 43.62
CA SER A 89 7.95 33.27 43.28
C SER A 89 8.01 33.10 41.77
N GLU A 90 9.22 32.94 41.22
CA GLU A 90 9.47 32.87 39.79
C GLU A 90 10.21 31.58 39.41
N GLN A 91 9.79 30.89 38.34
CA GLN A 91 10.48 29.71 37.80
C GLN A 91 10.55 29.76 36.28
N ASP A 92 11.77 29.67 35.75
CA ASP A 92 12.03 29.53 34.30
C ASP A 92 11.80 28.08 33.85
N PHE A 93 11.19 27.89 32.68
CA PHE A 93 11.20 26.62 31.95
C PHE A 93 11.28 26.84 30.42
N TYR A 94 11.61 25.78 29.69
CA TYR A 94 11.68 25.78 28.22
C TYR A 94 10.71 24.74 27.68
N VAL A 95 10.08 25.07 26.56
CA VAL A 95 9.28 24.14 25.77
C VAL A 95 10.16 23.63 24.64
N ASP A 96 10.39 22.31 24.63
CA ASP A 96 11.19 21.61 23.63
C ASP A 96 10.34 21.31 22.39
N ALA A 97 10.90 21.52 21.20
CA ALA A 97 10.26 21.22 19.92
C ALA A 97 11.31 21.04 18.81
N PRO A 98 10.97 20.30 17.73
CA PRO A 98 11.87 20.09 16.60
C PRO A 98 12.40 21.40 16.00
N GLN A 99 13.69 21.45 15.68
CA GLN A 99 14.32 22.67 15.13
C GLN A 99 15.18 22.42 13.88
N PHE A 100 16.03 21.38 13.88
CA PHE A 100 16.94 21.08 12.76
C PHE A 100 16.67 19.72 12.10
N SER A 101 15.85 18.88 12.73
CA SER A 101 15.43 17.57 12.24
C SER A 101 14.04 17.24 12.79
N LEU A 102 13.20 16.58 12.00
CA LEU A 102 11.90 16.09 12.47
C LEU A 102 12.03 14.69 13.09
N PRO A 103 11.25 14.39 14.15
CA PRO A 103 11.08 13.03 14.65
C PRO A 103 10.58 12.05 13.58
N GLU A 104 10.91 10.77 13.75
CA GLU A 104 10.42 9.72 12.87
C GLU A 104 8.89 9.62 12.97
N GLY A 105 8.20 9.62 11.83
CA GLY A 105 6.74 9.57 11.76
C GLY A 105 6.01 10.91 11.82
N SER A 106 6.71 12.06 11.91
CA SER A 106 6.07 13.40 11.84
C SER A 106 5.49 13.73 10.46
N VAL A 107 6.06 13.17 9.39
CA VAL A 107 5.56 13.28 8.03
C VAL A 107 4.62 12.12 7.76
N TYR A 108 3.36 12.44 7.43
CA TYR A 108 2.35 11.45 7.09
C TYR A 108 2.44 11.03 5.62
N SER A 109 2.45 12.01 4.72
CA SER A 109 2.58 11.80 3.27
C SER A 109 3.14 13.04 2.58
N CYS A 110 3.87 12.83 1.49
CA CYS A 110 4.37 13.89 0.61
C CYS A 110 3.78 13.70 -0.77
N TYR A 111 3.44 14.80 -1.43
CA TYR A 111 2.92 14.78 -2.79
C TYR A 111 3.61 15.85 -3.65
N PRO A 112 4.03 15.51 -4.88
CA PRO A 112 4.10 14.17 -5.46
C PRO A 112 5.03 13.24 -4.66
N PRO A 113 4.77 11.91 -4.58
CA PRO A 113 5.64 11.00 -3.84
C PRO A 113 7.05 10.88 -4.46
N SER A 114 8.02 10.44 -3.66
CA SER A 114 9.40 10.29 -4.12
C SER A 114 9.52 9.31 -5.28
N GLY A 115 10.16 9.73 -6.38
CA GLY A 115 10.39 8.90 -7.57
C GLY A 115 9.23 8.82 -8.55
N TYR A 116 8.08 9.42 -8.22
CA TYR A 116 6.92 9.49 -9.13
C TYR A 116 7.02 10.72 -10.04
N ALA A 117 6.27 10.66 -11.14
CA ALA A 117 6.19 11.74 -12.10
C ALA A 117 4.83 12.45 -12.01
N GLU A 118 4.84 13.77 -12.13
CA GLU A 118 3.63 14.59 -12.10
C GLU A 118 3.68 15.76 -13.08
N ASP A 119 2.50 16.32 -13.32
CA ASP A 119 2.27 17.50 -14.14
C ASP A 119 2.96 18.75 -13.54
N HIS A 120 3.52 19.62 -14.39
CA HIS A 120 4.26 20.82 -13.99
C HIS A 120 3.40 21.86 -13.26
N ARG A 121 2.08 21.88 -13.49
CA ARG A 121 1.13 22.79 -12.80
C ARG A 121 0.92 22.48 -11.33
N ILE A 122 1.25 21.27 -10.89
CA ILE A 122 1.02 20.79 -9.53
C ILE A 122 2.01 21.46 -8.56
N LEU A 123 1.45 21.97 -7.46
CA LEU A 123 2.20 22.51 -6.33
C LEU A 123 2.51 21.37 -5.35
N PRO A 124 3.80 21.09 -5.06
CA PRO A 124 4.15 20.08 -4.07
C PRO A 124 3.60 20.44 -2.70
N HIS A 125 3.25 19.46 -1.89
CA HIS A 125 2.78 19.66 -0.53
C HIS A 125 3.18 18.51 0.39
N VAL A 126 3.18 18.77 1.69
CA VAL A 126 3.44 17.77 2.73
C VAL A 126 2.31 17.78 3.76
N VAL A 127 1.91 16.58 4.17
CA VAL A 127 0.91 16.35 5.23
C VAL A 127 1.65 15.86 6.47
N LEU A 128 1.44 16.53 7.59
CA LEU A 128 2.10 16.25 8.86
C LEU A 128 1.10 15.63 9.83
N THR A 129 1.57 14.68 10.65
CA THR A 129 0.73 13.97 11.64
C THR A 129 0.34 14.84 12.82
N ASP A 130 1.18 15.82 13.16
CA ASP A 130 0.94 16.76 14.23
C ASP A 130 0.34 18.06 13.65
N PRO A 131 -0.89 18.43 14.03
CA PRO A 131 -1.52 19.65 13.54
C PRO A 131 -0.85 20.93 14.07
N HIS A 132 -0.11 20.86 15.18
CA HIS A 132 0.54 22.01 15.79
C HIS A 132 1.90 22.33 15.17
N LEU A 133 2.58 21.32 14.60
CA LEU A 133 3.97 21.40 14.14
C LEU A 133 4.31 22.67 13.33
N PRO A 134 3.51 23.13 12.34
CA PRO A 134 3.83 24.36 11.59
C PRO A 134 3.83 25.64 12.42
N TRP A 135 3.20 25.66 13.60
CA TRP A 135 3.05 26.82 14.48
C TRP A 135 3.65 26.62 15.88
N GLU A 136 4.42 25.55 16.11
CA GLU A 136 5.15 25.35 17.37
C GLU A 136 6.19 26.44 17.62
N ARG A 137 6.78 26.97 16.54
CA ARG A 137 7.81 28.02 16.57
C ARG A 137 7.35 29.26 15.80
N ARG A 138 8.01 30.39 16.06
CA ARG A 138 7.67 31.68 15.43
C ARG A 138 8.27 31.78 14.02
N GLY A 139 7.40 31.90 13.01
CA GLY A 139 7.80 32.22 11.63
C GLY A 139 8.00 33.72 11.39
N SER A 140 7.12 34.57 11.94
CA SER A 140 7.17 36.03 11.80
C SER A 140 6.94 36.71 13.15
N PRO A 141 8.01 37.08 13.89
CA PRO A 141 7.88 37.84 15.13
C PRO A 141 7.15 39.19 14.94
N LYS A 142 7.30 39.81 13.75
CA LYS A 142 6.65 41.09 13.43
C LYS A 142 5.13 40.95 13.29
N ASP A 143 4.65 39.92 12.59
CA ASP A 143 3.22 39.72 12.38
C ASP A 143 2.53 39.15 13.63
N ASP A 144 3.20 38.25 14.37
CA ASP A 144 2.68 37.70 15.63
C ASP A 144 2.38 38.79 16.67
N SER A 145 3.16 39.88 16.66
CA SER A 145 2.94 41.04 17.55
C SER A 145 1.64 41.82 17.25
N ARG A 146 1.06 41.64 16.07
CA ARG A 146 -0.22 42.28 15.66
C ARG A 146 -1.45 41.54 16.19
N GLY A 147 -1.31 40.28 16.61
CA GLY A 147 -2.38 39.50 17.23
C GLY A 147 -3.55 39.16 16.30
N ASP A 148 -3.29 38.82 15.04
CA ASP A 148 -4.32 38.35 14.11
C ASP A 148 -4.89 37.00 14.60
N LYS A 149 -6.22 36.94 14.77
CA LYS A 149 -6.93 35.73 15.21
C LYS A 149 -7.28 34.79 14.05
N ARG A 150 -7.17 35.25 12.80
CA ARG A 150 -7.56 34.52 11.58
C ARG A 150 -6.36 33.96 10.83
N ASN A 151 -5.17 34.56 10.95
CA ASN A 151 -3.96 34.10 10.26
C ASN A 151 -2.75 34.07 11.20
N LYS A 152 -1.87 33.07 11.03
CA LYS A 152 -0.57 33.01 11.69
C LYS A 152 0.50 32.45 10.75
N VAL A 153 1.68 33.08 10.73
CA VAL A 153 2.78 32.66 9.85
C VAL A 153 3.41 31.37 10.40
N PRO A 154 3.43 30.26 9.64
CA PRO A 154 4.11 29.04 10.06
C PRO A 154 5.63 29.24 10.02
N TRP A 155 6.39 28.55 10.87
CA TRP A 155 7.86 28.54 10.78
C TRP A 155 8.40 27.62 9.67
N LEU A 156 7.50 26.93 8.97
CA LEU A 156 7.77 25.99 7.89
C LEU A 156 7.33 26.59 6.54
N ALA A 157 8.15 26.43 5.51
CA ALA A 157 7.81 26.73 4.13
C ALA A 157 8.30 25.62 3.20
N LEU A 158 7.59 25.36 2.11
CA LEU A 158 7.94 24.31 1.15
C LEU A 158 8.38 24.91 -0.18
N PHE A 159 9.57 24.52 -0.66
CA PHE A 159 10.14 25.01 -1.90
C PHE A 159 10.57 23.90 -2.83
N THR A 160 10.33 24.11 -4.12
CA THR A 160 10.72 23.22 -5.22
C THR A 160 11.93 23.80 -5.94
N PHE A 161 12.97 23.00 -6.13
CA PHE A 161 14.20 23.42 -6.80
C PHE A 161 14.54 22.48 -7.94
N THR A 162 15.11 23.03 -9.01
CA THR A 162 15.81 22.19 -10.00
C THR A 162 17.18 21.81 -9.44
N GLN A 163 17.74 20.68 -9.88
CA GLN A 163 19.05 20.24 -9.38
C GLN A 163 20.15 21.30 -9.60
N ASP A 164 20.07 22.07 -10.69
CA ASP A 164 21.06 23.09 -11.03
C ASP A 164 21.01 24.34 -10.12
N GLU A 165 19.90 24.59 -9.42
CA GLU A 165 19.76 25.74 -8.50
C GLU A 165 20.48 25.52 -7.17
N LEU A 166 20.56 24.27 -6.71
CA LEU A 166 21.18 23.87 -5.44
C LEU A 166 22.56 23.22 -5.62
N ARG A 167 22.98 22.96 -6.87
CA ARG A 167 24.25 22.31 -7.16
C ARG A 167 25.43 23.18 -6.73
N LEU A 168 26.29 22.62 -5.89
CA LEU A 168 27.49 23.30 -5.41
C LEU A 168 28.71 22.88 -6.22
N ALA A 169 29.58 23.85 -6.54
CA ALA A 169 30.91 23.56 -7.07
C ALA A 169 31.80 22.97 -5.95
N PRO A 170 32.79 22.11 -6.25
CA PRO A 170 33.61 21.42 -5.23
C PRO A 170 34.24 22.34 -4.17
N ASP A 171 34.58 23.58 -4.53
CA ASP A 171 35.22 24.56 -3.64
C ASP A 171 34.27 25.67 -3.14
N ALA A 172 32.96 25.55 -3.37
CA ALA A 172 31.99 26.62 -3.11
C ALA A 172 31.86 27.01 -1.61
N LEU A 173 32.19 26.10 -0.69
CA LEU A 173 32.10 26.30 0.76
C LEU A 173 33.44 26.67 1.42
N GLY A 174 34.36 27.31 0.69
CA GLY A 174 35.59 27.87 1.27
C GLY A 174 36.58 26.81 1.77
N GLY A 175 36.69 25.69 1.07
CA GLY A 175 37.63 24.59 1.40
C GLY A 175 37.08 23.54 2.36
N PHE A 176 35.83 23.68 2.83
CA PHE A 176 35.14 22.62 3.57
C PHE A 176 34.82 21.43 2.64
N GLN A 177 35.21 20.22 3.02
CA GLN A 177 34.85 19.02 2.26
C GLN A 177 33.42 18.60 2.58
N PHE A 178 32.55 18.60 1.56
CA PHE A 178 31.16 18.23 1.71
C PHE A 178 30.74 17.14 0.72
N LYS A 179 29.65 16.45 1.04
CA LYS A 179 28.96 15.51 0.14
C LYS A 179 27.49 15.90 0.10
N GLN A 180 26.97 16.21 -1.09
CA GLN A 180 25.56 16.50 -1.29
C GLN A 180 24.73 15.20 -1.27
N THR A 181 23.54 15.27 -0.65
CA THR A 181 22.52 14.21 -0.67
C THR A 181 21.88 14.11 -2.07
N PRO A 182 21.04 13.09 -2.35
CA PRO A 182 20.28 13.01 -3.60
C PRO A 182 19.36 14.22 -3.85
N THR A 183 18.97 14.94 -2.79
CA THR A 183 18.18 16.18 -2.84
C THR A 183 19.06 17.44 -2.82
N MET A 184 20.38 17.32 -3.02
CA MET A 184 21.33 18.43 -3.04
C MET A 184 21.53 19.18 -1.70
N ALA A 185 21.00 18.67 -0.59
CA ALA A 185 21.31 19.18 0.75
C ALA A 185 22.70 18.70 1.23
N VAL A 186 23.28 19.39 2.21
CA VAL A 186 24.53 19.01 2.87
C VAL A 186 24.26 18.75 4.34
N ASN A 187 24.57 17.55 4.80
CA ASN A 187 24.49 17.20 6.22
C ASN A 187 25.70 17.78 6.97
N MET A 188 25.47 18.64 7.95
CA MET A 188 26.52 19.23 8.79
C MET A 188 25.98 19.64 10.16
N THR A 189 26.88 19.99 11.07
CA THR A 189 26.51 20.60 12.36
C THR A 189 26.30 22.11 12.23
N VAL A 190 25.51 22.70 13.13
CA VAL A 190 25.34 24.17 13.16
C VAL A 190 26.67 24.88 13.44
N GLY A 191 27.54 24.27 14.25
CA GLY A 191 28.89 24.77 14.48
C GLY A 191 29.75 24.84 13.22
N GLU A 192 29.67 23.83 12.35
CA GLU A 192 30.33 23.82 11.05
C GLU A 192 29.72 24.85 10.11
N LEU A 193 28.39 24.99 10.08
CA LEU A 193 27.70 26.03 9.28
C LEU A 193 28.21 27.44 9.63
N TRP A 194 28.39 27.74 10.91
CA TRP A 194 28.94 29.03 11.36
C TRP A 194 30.41 29.25 10.99
N SER A 195 31.15 28.20 10.66
CA SER A 195 32.55 28.29 10.21
C SER A 195 32.66 28.61 8.72
N ILE A 196 31.59 28.42 7.94
CA ILE A 196 31.58 28.68 6.50
C ILE A 196 31.59 30.18 6.24
N THR A 197 32.68 30.68 5.64
CA THR A 197 32.84 32.11 5.34
C THR A 197 32.16 32.54 4.05
N THR A 198 31.77 31.60 3.18
CA THR A 198 31.17 31.88 1.87
C THR A 198 29.64 31.86 1.85
N ALA A 199 28.99 31.53 2.97
CA ALA A 199 27.53 31.49 3.09
C ALA A 199 27.00 32.35 4.24
N ASN A 200 25.84 32.98 4.05
CA ASN A 200 25.06 33.61 5.11
C ASN A 200 23.95 32.67 5.59
N SER A 201 23.55 32.75 6.85
CA SER A 201 22.48 31.90 7.39
C SER A 201 21.55 32.69 8.30
N PRO A 202 20.23 32.41 8.31
CA PRO A 202 19.29 32.94 9.30
C PRO A 202 19.62 32.51 10.73
N ILE A 203 20.33 31.39 10.89
CA ILE A 203 20.66 30.80 12.19
C ILE A 203 21.85 31.57 12.79
N GLY A 204 21.57 32.64 13.51
CA GLY A 204 22.58 33.52 14.11
C GLY A 204 23.07 33.09 15.50
N LYS A 205 24.23 33.61 15.92
CA LYS A 205 24.84 33.36 17.25
C LYS A 205 24.05 33.89 18.46
N LYS A 206 22.95 34.62 18.24
CA LYS A 206 22.02 35.07 19.30
C LYS A 206 21.25 33.91 19.93
N TRP A 207 21.18 32.77 19.25
CA TRP A 207 20.53 31.55 19.66
C TRP A 207 21.52 30.73 20.49
N LYS A 208 21.43 30.82 21.83
CA LYS A 208 22.32 30.17 22.83
C LYS A 208 23.36 29.20 22.22
N PRO A 209 24.56 29.69 21.87
CA PRO A 209 25.47 28.96 21.00
C PRO A 209 25.94 27.63 21.59
N ASP A 210 25.97 27.49 22.92
CA ASP A 210 26.46 26.28 23.59
C ASP A 210 25.49 25.09 23.51
N THR A 211 24.20 25.31 23.24
CA THR A 211 23.20 24.22 23.15
C THR A 211 22.98 23.75 21.71
N ILE A 212 23.16 24.64 20.73
CA ILE A 212 22.78 24.42 19.33
C ILE A 212 23.97 24.02 18.45
N LYS A 213 25.21 24.36 18.84
CA LYS A 213 26.42 24.13 18.02
C LYS A 213 26.60 22.67 17.59
N ASP A 214 26.23 21.73 18.47
CA ASP A 214 26.39 20.29 18.24
C ASP A 214 25.18 19.66 17.52
N ALA A 215 24.11 20.43 17.29
CA ALA A 215 22.95 19.96 16.55
C ALA A 215 23.31 19.69 15.08
N LYS A 216 22.89 18.53 14.59
CA LYS A 216 23.04 18.13 13.18
C LYS A 216 21.77 18.44 12.41
N GLY A 217 21.91 18.91 11.19
CA GLY A 217 20.80 19.17 10.28
C GLY A 217 21.25 19.08 8.82
N ASP A 218 20.26 19.08 7.93
CA ASP A 218 20.48 19.16 6.50
C ASP A 218 20.32 20.62 6.05
N PHE A 219 21.32 21.15 5.34
CA PHE A 219 21.33 22.53 4.91
C PHE A 219 21.37 22.63 3.39
N ILE A 220 20.51 23.49 2.82
CA ILE A 220 20.53 23.84 1.40
C ILE A 220 21.26 25.16 1.22
N PHE A 221 22.02 25.27 0.13
CA PHE A 221 22.77 26.47 -0.21
C PHE A 221 22.26 27.01 -1.54
N MET A 222 21.76 28.24 -1.54
CA MET A 222 21.15 28.86 -2.71
C MET A 222 21.78 30.21 -3.04
N LYS A 223 21.61 30.66 -4.30
CA LYS A 223 22.11 31.97 -4.73
C LYS A 223 21.33 33.10 -4.04
N PRO A 224 21.98 34.22 -3.67
CA PRO A 224 21.32 35.38 -3.06
C PRO A 224 20.13 35.93 -3.88
N ASP A 225 20.22 35.91 -5.21
CA ASP A 225 19.13 36.39 -6.07
C ASP A 225 17.86 35.52 -5.98
N LEU A 226 18.02 34.20 -5.85
CA LEU A 226 16.91 33.28 -5.65
C LEU A 226 16.31 33.47 -4.25
N PHE A 227 17.15 33.58 -3.21
CA PHE A 227 16.71 33.90 -1.84
C PHE A 227 15.92 35.21 -1.77
N LYS A 228 16.43 36.27 -2.41
CA LYS A 228 15.72 37.56 -2.54
C LYS A 228 14.35 37.38 -3.18
N SER A 229 14.26 36.62 -4.26
CA SER A 229 12.99 36.40 -4.96
C SER A 229 11.98 35.65 -4.08
N LEU A 230 12.44 34.67 -3.31
CA LEU A 230 11.61 33.92 -2.38
C LEU A 230 11.15 34.77 -1.19
N PHE A 231 11.91 35.75 -0.70
CA PHE A 231 11.53 36.57 0.47
C PHE A 231 11.17 38.03 0.15
N SER A 232 10.95 38.37 -1.13
CA SER A 232 10.44 39.67 -1.59
C SER A 232 8.97 39.60 -2.03
N THR A 233 8.36 40.75 -2.28
CA THR A 233 7.01 40.89 -2.85
C THR A 233 7.08 41.41 -4.29
N PHE A 234 5.95 41.39 -5.01
CA PHE A 234 5.86 41.86 -6.40
C PHE A 234 4.84 43.00 -6.51
N GLY A 235 5.24 44.09 -7.17
CA GLY A 235 4.41 45.27 -7.42
C GLY A 235 3.44 45.09 -8.59
N ASP A 236 2.55 46.06 -8.80
CA ASP A 236 1.51 46.02 -9.84
C ASP A 236 2.04 45.84 -11.28
N ASP A 237 3.31 46.18 -11.51
CA ASP A 237 4.04 46.03 -12.78
C ASP A 237 4.76 44.67 -12.93
N ASN A 238 4.42 43.68 -12.09
CA ASN A 238 5.04 42.35 -11.98
C ASN A 238 6.55 42.39 -11.66
N LYS A 239 7.10 43.55 -11.27
CA LYS A 239 8.50 43.65 -10.87
C LYS A 239 8.67 43.34 -9.39
N ARG A 240 9.82 42.76 -9.07
CA ARG A 240 10.21 42.44 -7.70
C ARG A 240 10.42 43.73 -6.90
N VAL A 241 9.68 43.88 -5.81
CA VAL A 241 9.83 44.94 -4.81
C VAL A 241 10.59 44.34 -3.62
N VAL A 242 11.85 44.74 -3.47
CA VAL A 242 12.71 44.22 -2.39
C VAL A 242 12.50 45.07 -1.14
N PRO A 243 11.91 44.53 -0.05
CA PRO A 243 11.77 45.26 1.22
C PRO A 243 13.14 45.46 1.90
N PRO A 244 13.25 46.37 2.91
CA PRO A 244 14.49 46.57 3.65
C PRO A 244 14.98 45.32 4.39
N THR A 245 14.04 44.50 4.88
CA THR A 245 14.30 43.23 5.57
C THR A 245 13.55 42.10 4.88
N PRO A 246 14.08 40.86 4.84
CA PRO A 246 13.35 39.70 4.31
C PRO A 246 11.94 39.56 4.89
N ALA A 247 10.94 39.34 4.04
CA ALA A 247 9.54 39.24 4.44
C ALA A 247 9.07 37.78 4.43
N THR A 248 8.51 37.33 5.57
CA THR A 248 7.96 35.97 5.71
C THR A 248 6.44 35.92 5.72
N THR A 249 5.78 37.08 5.80
CA THR A 249 4.33 37.21 6.00
C THR A 249 3.48 36.53 4.93
N LYS A 250 3.97 36.41 3.69
CA LYS A 250 3.24 35.76 2.59
C LYS A 250 3.02 34.25 2.79
N TYR A 251 3.84 33.59 3.61
CA TYR A 251 3.73 32.14 3.85
C TYR A 251 2.54 31.78 4.76
N LYS A 252 1.88 32.76 5.40
CA LYS A 252 0.67 32.52 6.21
C LYS A 252 -0.50 31.93 5.42
N TYR A 253 -0.51 32.07 4.09
CA TYR A 253 -1.57 31.53 3.23
C TYR A 253 -1.31 30.10 2.75
N LEU A 254 -0.13 29.53 3.02
CA LEU A 254 0.34 28.26 2.46
C LEU A 254 0.34 27.10 3.47
N SER A 255 -0.25 27.30 4.65
CA SER A 255 -0.42 26.24 5.63
C SER A 255 -1.78 26.33 6.29
N HIS A 256 -2.42 25.18 6.45
CA HIS A 256 -3.75 25.05 7.05
C HIS A 256 -3.88 23.68 7.72
N VAL A 257 -4.93 23.50 8.51
CA VAL A 257 -5.26 22.23 9.16
C VAL A 257 -6.53 21.67 8.57
N ARG A 258 -6.51 20.39 8.24
CA ARG A 258 -7.68 19.62 7.80
C ARG A 258 -8.10 18.69 8.92
N ASN A 259 -9.30 18.91 9.47
CA ASN A 259 -9.97 17.97 10.35
C ASN A 259 -10.96 17.16 9.49
N ILE A 260 -10.75 15.84 9.42
CA ILE A 260 -11.47 14.97 8.48
C ILE A 260 -12.11 13.79 9.20
N ASN A 261 -13.24 13.32 8.67
CA ASN A 261 -13.78 12.01 9.04
C ASN A 261 -13.02 10.91 8.28
N THR A 262 -12.29 10.07 9.01
CA THR A 262 -11.41 9.05 8.44
C THR A 262 -12.16 7.80 7.96
N THR A 263 -13.46 7.66 8.24
CA THR A 263 -14.23 6.44 7.92
C THR A 263 -14.06 6.01 6.45
N GLY A 264 -13.63 4.76 6.24
CA GLY A 264 -13.40 4.16 4.92
C GLY A 264 -11.97 4.32 4.38
N MET A 265 -11.07 5.02 5.07
CA MET A 265 -9.65 5.16 4.70
C MET A 265 -8.82 4.01 5.27
N ALA A 266 -7.61 3.79 4.74
CA ALA A 266 -6.74 2.69 5.18
C ALA A 266 -6.30 2.85 6.64
N VAL A 267 -5.96 4.09 7.04
CA VAL A 267 -5.55 4.39 8.43
C VAL A 267 -6.72 4.86 9.32
N ALA A 268 -7.96 4.76 8.83
CA ALA A 268 -9.20 4.95 9.61
C ALA A 268 -9.31 4.03 10.84
N GLY A 269 -8.42 3.04 10.93
CA GLY A 269 -8.42 2.04 11.96
C GLY A 269 -8.00 2.50 13.35
N VAL A 270 -7.35 3.66 13.47
CA VAL A 270 -6.96 4.20 14.76
C VAL A 270 -8.10 5.00 15.37
N GLU A 271 -8.70 5.96 14.63
CA GLU A 271 -9.72 6.91 15.11
C GLU A 271 -10.67 7.40 14.00
N ASP A 272 -11.82 8.03 14.34
CA ASP A 272 -12.92 8.40 13.39
C ASP A 272 -12.72 9.82 12.84
N VAL A 273 -11.84 10.56 13.52
CA VAL A 273 -11.49 11.94 13.26
C VAL A 273 -9.97 11.98 13.17
N GLY A 274 -9.46 12.49 12.06
CA GLY A 274 -8.03 12.72 11.87
C GLY A 274 -7.77 14.20 11.68
N ILE A 275 -6.83 14.77 12.44
CA ILE A 275 -6.45 16.16 12.32
C ILE A 275 -5.04 16.22 11.75
N PHE A 276 -4.90 16.79 10.56
CA PHE A 276 -3.63 16.87 9.84
C PHE A 276 -3.30 18.32 9.52
N SER A 277 -2.02 18.71 9.64
CA SER A 277 -1.56 19.98 9.07
C SER A 277 -0.97 19.76 7.69
N VAL A 278 -1.24 20.69 6.77
CA VAL A 278 -0.80 20.62 5.38
C VAL A 278 0.02 21.88 5.08
N VAL A 279 1.20 21.69 4.49
CA VAL A 279 2.06 22.79 4.02
C VAL A 279 2.18 22.68 2.51
N VAL A 280 1.69 23.69 1.79
CA VAL A 280 1.67 23.76 0.33
C VAL A 280 2.86 24.59 -0.17
N GLY A 281 3.51 24.11 -1.23
CA GLY A 281 4.61 24.80 -1.89
C GLY A 281 4.13 26.01 -2.67
N SER A 282 4.95 27.06 -2.69
CA SER A 282 4.63 28.27 -3.46
C SER A 282 5.02 28.16 -4.93
N ARG A 283 5.84 27.17 -5.31
CA ARG A 283 6.56 27.10 -6.59
C ARG A 283 6.22 25.84 -7.37
N SER A 284 5.86 26.00 -8.65
CA SER A 284 5.52 24.91 -9.56
C SER A 284 6.74 24.28 -10.25
N GLY A 285 6.52 23.19 -10.98
CA GLY A 285 7.55 22.48 -11.75
C GLY A 285 8.05 23.29 -12.96
N PRO A 286 9.23 22.97 -13.52
CA PRO A 286 9.76 23.61 -14.72
C PRO A 286 8.78 23.51 -15.91
N LEU A 287 8.65 24.60 -16.66
CA LEU A 287 7.67 24.72 -17.76
C LEU A 287 8.26 24.43 -19.16
N GLU A 288 9.60 24.43 -19.29
CA GLU A 288 10.32 24.31 -20.59
C GLU A 288 10.96 22.92 -20.81
N ASN A 289 10.35 21.86 -20.29
CA ASN A 289 10.97 20.53 -20.32
C ASN A 289 10.49 19.68 -21.52
N GLU A 290 11.36 19.47 -22.51
CA GLU A 290 11.12 18.49 -23.60
C GLU A 290 11.27 17.03 -23.13
N ALA A 291 11.96 16.81 -21.99
CA ALA A 291 12.16 15.52 -21.36
C ALA A 291 11.85 15.59 -19.86
N PRO A 292 11.48 14.48 -19.19
CA PRO A 292 11.18 14.50 -17.76
C PRO A 292 12.35 15.06 -16.92
N VAL A 293 12.07 16.07 -16.08
CA VAL A 293 13.09 16.75 -15.25
C VAL A 293 12.91 16.37 -13.79
N SER A 294 13.98 15.92 -13.14
CA SER A 294 13.96 15.65 -11.70
C SER A 294 14.12 16.95 -10.91
N VAL A 295 13.20 17.18 -9.98
CA VAL A 295 13.20 18.32 -9.06
C VAL A 295 13.28 17.85 -7.61
N SER A 296 13.85 18.69 -6.75
CA SER A 296 14.02 18.44 -5.32
C SER A 296 13.10 19.36 -4.53
N VAL A 297 12.29 18.79 -3.63
CA VAL A 297 11.40 19.54 -2.74
C VAL A 297 12.01 19.55 -1.35
N HIS A 298 12.05 20.74 -0.73
CA HIS A 298 12.58 20.92 0.61
C HIS A 298 11.55 21.62 1.50
N LEU A 299 11.26 20.99 2.65
CA LEU A 299 10.59 21.62 3.77
C LEU A 299 11.64 22.41 4.55
N VAL A 300 11.55 23.73 4.49
CA VAL A 300 12.57 24.67 4.95
C VAL A 300 12.07 25.43 6.19
N SER A 301 12.96 25.60 7.16
CA SER A 301 12.71 26.49 8.31
C SER A 301 12.93 27.95 7.92
N ILE A 302 11.92 28.79 8.11
CA ILE A 302 12.01 30.26 7.92
C ILE A 302 12.33 31.01 9.22
N GLU A 303 12.61 30.26 10.29
CA GLU A 303 13.01 30.79 11.59
C GLU A 303 14.26 31.69 11.46
N GLY A 304 14.23 32.88 12.07
CA GLY A 304 15.35 33.83 12.05
C GLY A 304 15.54 34.60 10.74
N VAL A 305 14.71 34.39 9.71
CA VAL A 305 14.81 35.12 8.43
C VAL A 305 14.48 36.61 8.61
N GLU A 306 13.46 36.95 9.40
CA GLU A 306 13.12 38.37 9.69
C GLU A 306 14.12 39.08 10.61
N ASP A 307 14.92 38.31 11.36
CA ASP A 307 15.97 38.84 12.23
C ASP A 307 17.21 39.28 11.44
N MET A 308 17.29 38.95 10.14
CA MET A 308 18.29 39.50 9.24
C MET A 308 18.05 40.99 9.05
N THR A 309 19.08 41.80 9.33
CA THR A 309 19.00 43.27 9.23
C THR A 309 18.85 43.75 7.79
N GLU A 310 19.46 43.06 6.82
CA GLU A 310 19.39 43.35 5.38
C GLU A 310 19.45 42.04 4.58
N PHE A 311 19.13 42.10 3.28
CA PHE A 311 19.31 40.95 2.38
C PHE A 311 20.79 40.62 2.19
N PRO A 312 21.20 39.34 2.31
CA PRO A 312 22.60 38.93 2.28
C PRO A 312 23.18 38.93 0.85
N ASP A 313 23.74 40.07 0.41
CA ASP A 313 24.46 40.21 -0.87
C ASP A 313 25.99 40.12 -0.75
N ASP A 314 26.51 40.21 0.47
CA ASP A 314 27.93 40.22 0.80
C ASP A 314 28.62 38.88 0.50
N LYS A 315 27.84 37.79 0.44
CA LYS A 315 28.34 36.43 0.22
C LYS A 315 27.67 35.75 -0.98
N PRO A 316 28.39 34.82 -1.65
CA PRO A 316 27.87 34.17 -2.86
C PRO A 316 26.73 33.17 -2.62
N LEU A 317 26.50 32.74 -1.37
CA LEU A 317 25.49 31.73 -1.03
C LEU A 317 24.71 32.10 0.24
N VAL A 318 23.47 31.63 0.32
CA VAL A 318 22.62 31.68 1.51
C VAL A 318 22.24 30.27 1.91
N ALA A 319 22.46 29.93 3.17
CA ALA A 319 22.21 28.62 3.75
C ALA A 319 20.91 28.61 4.55
N MET A 320 20.02 27.66 4.24
CA MET A 320 18.76 27.44 4.95
C MET A 320 18.67 26.00 5.47
N CYS A 321 18.00 25.81 6.60
CA CYS A 321 17.79 24.48 7.18
C CYS A 321 16.63 23.77 6.47
N SER A 322 16.91 22.58 5.92
CA SER A 322 15.92 21.68 5.35
C SER A 322 15.61 20.57 6.36
N LEU A 323 14.35 20.47 6.78
CA LEU A 323 13.88 19.52 7.79
C LEU A 323 13.45 18.19 7.19
N HIS A 324 12.96 18.23 5.95
CA HIS A 324 12.57 17.06 5.18
C HIS A 324 12.75 17.39 3.69
N SER A 325 13.16 16.40 2.88
CA SER A 325 13.32 16.57 1.44
C SER A 325 13.09 15.28 0.66
N TRP A 326 12.57 15.41 -0.57
CA TRP A 326 12.37 14.30 -1.49
C TRP A 326 12.49 14.77 -2.94
N ASN A 327 12.62 13.83 -3.88
CA ASN A 327 12.73 14.12 -5.31
C ASN A 327 11.53 13.55 -6.06
N TYR A 328 10.96 14.31 -6.98
CA TYR A 328 9.98 13.82 -7.94
C TYR A 328 10.35 14.27 -9.35
N THR A 329 9.66 13.71 -10.35
CA THR A 329 9.90 14.02 -11.76
C THR A 329 8.76 14.88 -12.28
N VAL A 330 9.09 15.96 -12.99
CA VAL A 330 8.11 16.78 -13.70
C VAL A 330 8.04 16.28 -15.13
N ASN A 331 6.85 15.84 -15.54
CA ASN A 331 6.59 15.38 -16.91
C ASN A 331 6.50 16.59 -17.87
N PRO A 332 6.88 16.40 -19.14
CA PRO A 332 6.55 17.36 -20.19
C PRO A 332 5.02 17.54 -20.32
N PRO A 333 4.57 18.70 -20.83
CA PRO A 333 3.16 18.93 -21.14
C PRO A 333 2.57 17.83 -22.03
N GLY A 334 1.38 17.31 -21.70
CA GLY A 334 0.65 16.33 -22.52
C GLY A 334 0.90 14.85 -22.25
N MET A 335 1.60 14.47 -21.16
CA MET A 335 1.75 13.07 -20.73
C MET A 335 0.60 12.57 -19.84
N LEU A 336 0.42 11.25 -19.71
CA LEU A 336 -0.66 10.62 -18.94
C LEU A 336 -0.75 11.15 -17.49
N ASN A 337 -1.97 11.38 -17.02
CA ASN A 337 -2.29 11.95 -15.70
C ASN A 337 -3.01 10.91 -14.81
N VAL A 338 -3.07 11.17 -13.50
CA VAL A 338 -3.84 10.44 -12.47
C VAL A 338 -5.27 10.09 -12.91
N HIS A 339 -5.94 10.99 -13.63
CA HIS A 339 -7.28 10.73 -14.17
C HIS A 339 -7.30 9.51 -15.10
N ASP A 340 -6.32 9.40 -16.00
CA ASP A 340 -6.26 8.28 -16.96
C ASP A 340 -6.04 6.95 -16.25
N ALA A 341 -5.31 6.95 -15.13
CA ALA A 341 -5.15 5.77 -14.28
C ALA A 341 -6.49 5.34 -13.65
N PHE A 342 -7.28 6.27 -13.12
CA PHE A 342 -8.63 5.97 -12.62
C PHE A 342 -9.55 5.43 -13.71
N VAL A 343 -9.50 6.01 -14.92
CA VAL A 343 -10.27 5.51 -16.08
C VAL A 343 -9.83 4.09 -16.45
N HIS A 344 -8.52 3.83 -16.49
CA HIS A 344 -7.99 2.51 -16.84
C HIS A 344 -8.47 1.42 -15.85
N LEU A 345 -8.43 1.70 -14.54
CA LEU A 345 -8.94 0.79 -13.51
C LEU A 345 -10.42 0.44 -13.69
N GLY A 346 -11.22 1.37 -14.21
CA GLY A 346 -12.63 1.15 -14.53
C GLY A 346 -12.89 0.33 -15.79
N THR A 347 -11.90 0.16 -16.68
CA THR A 347 -12.10 -0.55 -17.95
C THR A 347 -11.90 -2.07 -17.81
N ALA A 348 -12.92 -2.87 -18.17
CA ALA A 348 -12.82 -4.33 -18.25
C ALA A 348 -12.39 -4.80 -19.65
N PRO A 349 -11.70 -5.94 -19.81
CA PRO A 349 -11.22 -6.87 -18.77
C PRO A 349 -9.80 -6.56 -18.25
N LEU A 350 -9.15 -5.53 -18.79
CA LEU A 350 -7.73 -5.23 -18.52
C LEU A 350 -7.55 -4.66 -17.10
N GLY A 351 -8.24 -3.57 -16.79
CA GLY A 351 -8.25 -2.93 -15.47
C GLY A 351 -9.14 -3.67 -14.47
N LEU A 352 -10.36 -4.05 -14.85
CA LEU A 352 -11.35 -4.68 -13.97
C LEU A 352 -11.58 -6.18 -14.32
N ASN A 353 -11.27 -7.10 -13.40
CA ASN A 353 -11.52 -8.54 -13.59
C ASN A 353 -11.60 -9.32 -12.25
N VAL A 354 -11.72 -10.65 -12.29
CA VAL A 354 -11.55 -11.54 -11.12
C VAL A 354 -10.10 -12.01 -10.96
N LEU A 355 -9.68 -12.39 -9.75
CA LEU A 355 -8.32 -12.85 -9.45
C LEU A 355 -8.07 -14.26 -10.03
N ARG A 356 -7.55 -14.34 -11.27
CA ARG A 356 -7.20 -15.59 -11.96
C ARG A 356 -6.14 -15.36 -13.03
N ALA A 357 -5.74 -16.44 -13.72
CA ALA A 357 -4.83 -16.38 -14.86
C ALA A 357 -5.39 -15.47 -16.00
N PRO A 358 -4.53 -14.75 -16.74
CA PRO A 358 -4.94 -13.88 -17.84
C PRO A 358 -5.78 -14.62 -18.91
N ASP A 359 -6.80 -13.96 -19.44
CA ASP A 359 -7.73 -14.55 -20.42
C ASP A 359 -7.00 -15.05 -21.69
N ASP A 360 -5.96 -14.33 -22.15
CA ASP A 360 -5.13 -14.72 -23.29
C ASP A 360 -4.48 -16.11 -23.12
N MET A 361 -4.03 -16.44 -21.91
CA MET A 361 -3.41 -17.72 -21.59
C MET A 361 -4.45 -18.84 -21.58
N VAL A 362 -5.60 -18.57 -20.95
CA VAL A 362 -6.70 -19.53 -20.85
C VAL A 362 -7.27 -19.87 -22.23
N ASP A 363 -7.47 -18.87 -23.07
CA ASP A 363 -7.99 -19.05 -24.43
C ASP A 363 -7.00 -19.80 -25.32
N SER A 364 -5.70 -19.54 -25.16
CA SER A 364 -4.66 -20.27 -25.88
C SER A 364 -4.68 -21.78 -25.57
N ILE A 365 -4.89 -22.15 -24.31
CA ILE A 365 -4.99 -23.56 -23.88
C ILE A 365 -6.33 -24.17 -24.34
N ARG A 366 -7.42 -23.40 -24.27
CA ARG A 366 -8.76 -23.84 -24.68
C ARG A 366 -8.85 -24.14 -26.18
N ARG A 367 -8.07 -23.45 -27.03
CA ARG A 367 -8.02 -23.69 -28.48
C ARG A 367 -7.36 -25.02 -28.85
N MET A 368 -6.69 -25.70 -27.92
CA MET A 368 -6.10 -27.02 -28.17
C MET A 368 -7.19 -28.11 -28.15
N PRO A 369 -7.17 -29.08 -29.08
CA PRO A 369 -8.26 -30.04 -29.28
C PRO A 369 -8.34 -31.17 -28.23
N ASP A 370 -7.54 -31.13 -27.16
CA ASP A 370 -7.44 -32.21 -26.17
C ASP A 370 -8.40 -32.03 -24.98
N LYS A 371 -9.06 -33.13 -24.55
CA LYS A 371 -9.92 -33.15 -23.36
C LYS A 371 -9.18 -32.69 -22.09
N VAL A 372 -7.90 -33.03 -21.97
CA VAL A 372 -7.03 -32.61 -20.85
C VAL A 372 -6.81 -31.09 -20.88
N SER A 373 -6.57 -30.51 -22.06
CA SER A 373 -6.39 -29.06 -22.22
C SER A 373 -7.67 -28.29 -21.89
N GLN A 374 -8.84 -28.82 -22.26
CA GLN A 374 -10.13 -28.24 -21.86
C GLN A 374 -10.33 -28.27 -20.34
N ARG A 375 -10.02 -29.41 -19.70
CA ARG A 375 -10.07 -29.54 -18.23
C ARG A 375 -9.08 -28.61 -17.54
N LEU A 376 -7.86 -28.49 -18.05
CA LEU A 376 -6.83 -27.60 -17.51
C LEU A 376 -7.24 -26.12 -17.66
N ALA A 377 -7.79 -25.73 -18.81
CA ALA A 377 -8.33 -24.39 -19.01
C ALA A 377 -9.46 -24.07 -18.02
N GLN A 378 -10.36 -25.03 -17.76
CA GLN A 378 -11.38 -24.88 -16.71
C GLN A 378 -10.75 -24.69 -15.33
N ARG A 379 -9.71 -25.46 -14.97
CA ARG A 379 -8.99 -25.28 -13.69
C ARG A 379 -8.32 -23.92 -13.57
N LEU A 380 -7.68 -23.41 -14.63
CA LEU A 380 -7.12 -22.06 -14.63
C LEU A 380 -8.21 -20.99 -14.47
N GLN A 381 -9.39 -21.21 -15.06
CA GLN A 381 -10.55 -20.32 -14.88
C GLN A 381 -11.08 -20.31 -13.45
N ASP A 382 -10.98 -21.44 -12.74
CA ASP A 382 -11.30 -21.60 -11.32
C ASP A 382 -10.21 -21.07 -10.38
N GLY A 383 -9.15 -20.43 -10.90
CA GLY A 383 -8.08 -19.80 -10.13
C GLY A 383 -6.97 -20.75 -9.66
N TYR A 384 -6.92 -21.97 -10.18
CA TYR A 384 -5.80 -22.88 -9.94
C TYR A 384 -4.56 -22.47 -10.73
N THR A 385 -3.39 -22.80 -10.20
CA THR A 385 -2.10 -22.73 -10.91
C THR A 385 -1.32 -24.03 -10.72
N LEU A 386 -0.33 -24.27 -11.58
CA LEU A 386 0.57 -25.41 -11.49
C LEU A 386 1.80 -25.04 -10.66
N VAL A 387 2.09 -25.85 -9.64
CA VAL A 387 3.23 -25.65 -8.75
C VAL A 387 4.17 -26.85 -8.77
N LYS A 388 5.47 -26.57 -8.63
CA LYS A 388 6.48 -27.60 -8.40
C LYS A 388 6.32 -28.10 -6.96
N TYR A 389 5.95 -29.35 -6.81
CA TYR A 389 5.68 -29.96 -5.52
C TYR A 389 6.74 -31.00 -5.16
N ARG A 390 7.17 -30.99 -3.91
CA ARG A 390 8.04 -32.03 -3.36
C ARG A 390 7.24 -32.85 -2.37
N VAL A 391 7.07 -34.13 -2.65
CA VAL A 391 6.41 -35.08 -1.74
C VAL A 391 7.29 -35.35 -0.52
N GLN A 392 6.72 -35.90 0.55
CA GLN A 392 7.45 -36.20 1.78
C GLN A 392 8.63 -37.17 1.59
N THR A 393 8.58 -38.03 0.58
CA THR A 393 9.69 -38.93 0.21
C THR A 393 10.85 -38.18 -0.47
N GLY A 394 10.69 -36.91 -0.82
CA GLY A 394 11.72 -36.04 -1.41
C GLY A 394 11.65 -35.93 -2.94
N GLU A 395 10.84 -36.76 -3.60
CA GLU A 395 10.63 -36.72 -5.05
C GLU A 395 9.99 -35.39 -5.49
N LYS A 396 10.34 -34.93 -6.70
CA LYS A 396 9.79 -33.72 -7.29
C LYS A 396 8.73 -34.10 -8.31
N THR A 397 7.53 -33.57 -8.14
CA THR A 397 6.39 -33.77 -9.04
C THR A 397 5.70 -32.42 -9.30
N VAL A 398 4.64 -32.43 -10.10
CA VAL A 398 3.76 -31.28 -10.31
C VAL A 398 2.49 -31.49 -9.48
N ALA A 399 2.02 -30.41 -8.86
CA ALA A 399 0.72 -30.38 -8.21
C ALA A 399 -0.07 -29.17 -8.70
N VAL A 400 -1.38 -29.23 -8.57
CA VAL A 400 -2.24 -28.07 -8.72
C VAL A 400 -2.42 -27.42 -7.35
N TYR A 401 -2.41 -26.08 -7.31
CA TYR A 401 -2.66 -25.30 -6.11
C TYR A 401 -3.58 -24.13 -6.45
N ARG A 402 -4.57 -23.85 -5.60
CA ARG A 402 -5.31 -22.59 -5.62
C ARG A 402 -5.12 -21.81 -4.33
N SER A 403 -5.22 -20.50 -4.44
CA SER A 403 -5.23 -19.62 -3.27
C SER A 403 -6.59 -19.67 -2.54
N PRO A 404 -6.71 -19.16 -1.30
CA PRO A 404 -8.01 -18.96 -0.66
C PRO A 404 -8.90 -17.98 -1.44
N PHE A 405 -8.33 -17.17 -2.33
CA PHE A 405 -9.05 -16.24 -3.18
C PHE A 405 -9.41 -16.92 -4.50
N THR A 406 -10.70 -17.23 -4.65
CA THR A 406 -11.22 -17.92 -5.82
C THR A 406 -12.03 -16.98 -6.71
N PRO A 407 -11.96 -17.13 -8.04
CA PRO A 407 -12.76 -16.35 -8.98
C PRO A 407 -14.23 -16.81 -9.04
N THR A 408 -14.56 -17.95 -8.41
CA THR A 408 -15.89 -18.58 -8.35
C THR A 408 -16.24 -18.96 -6.92
N VAL A 409 -17.53 -19.10 -6.61
CA VAL A 409 -18.01 -19.54 -5.29
C VAL A 409 -17.77 -21.03 -5.10
N VAL A 410 -17.17 -21.39 -3.96
CA VAL A 410 -16.86 -22.77 -3.60
C VAL A 410 -17.87 -23.27 -2.57
N ALA A 411 -18.59 -24.36 -2.87
CA ALA A 411 -19.50 -24.95 -1.91
C ALA A 411 -18.76 -25.60 -0.73
N PRO A 412 -19.37 -25.60 0.48
CA PRO A 412 -18.90 -26.38 1.62
C PRO A 412 -18.73 -27.87 1.29
N LEU A 413 -17.61 -28.46 1.71
CA LEU A 413 -17.42 -29.92 1.64
C LEU A 413 -18.32 -30.64 2.66
N ALA A 414 -18.88 -31.80 2.29
CA ALA A 414 -19.80 -32.57 3.15
C ALA A 414 -19.12 -33.15 4.41
N ASP A 415 -17.81 -33.44 4.36
CA ASP A 415 -17.05 -34.10 5.44
C ASP A 415 -16.39 -33.14 6.47
N ARG A 416 -16.88 -31.90 6.58
CA ARG A 416 -16.28 -30.82 7.40
C ARG A 416 -16.16 -31.09 8.90
N GLU A 417 -16.86 -32.10 9.42
CA GLU A 417 -16.75 -32.48 10.84
C GLU A 417 -15.52 -33.34 11.14
N GLN A 418 -14.82 -33.84 10.12
CA GLN A 418 -13.64 -34.67 10.28
C GLN A 418 -12.38 -33.80 10.33
N CYS A 419 -11.64 -33.87 11.44
CA CYS A 419 -10.39 -33.14 11.60
C CYS A 419 -9.21 -33.96 11.08
N SER A 420 -8.29 -33.31 10.37
CA SER A 420 -7.12 -33.96 9.78
C SER A 420 -6.00 -34.14 10.80
N ASN A 421 -5.27 -35.25 10.74
CA ASN A 421 -4.12 -35.51 11.63
C ASN A 421 -2.76 -35.16 11.00
N SER A 422 -2.66 -35.16 9.67
CA SER A 422 -1.38 -34.97 8.96
C SER A 422 -1.45 -33.97 7.81
N GLY A 423 -2.64 -33.49 7.45
CA GLY A 423 -2.92 -32.70 6.25
C GLY A 423 -2.83 -33.47 4.93
N GLN A 424 -2.34 -34.72 4.91
CA GLN A 424 -2.22 -35.52 3.67
C GLN A 424 -3.55 -36.10 3.20
N ASP A 425 -4.43 -36.41 4.16
CA ASP A 425 -5.84 -36.76 3.94
C ASP A 425 -6.65 -35.66 3.25
N LEU A 426 -6.13 -34.43 3.22
CA LEU A 426 -6.71 -33.29 2.50
C LEU A 426 -6.17 -33.13 1.07
N GLN A 427 -5.33 -34.03 0.57
CA GLN A 427 -4.88 -34.03 -0.83
C GLN A 427 -5.93 -34.68 -1.72
N ILE A 428 -6.14 -34.09 -2.89
CA ILE A 428 -7.22 -34.47 -3.79
C ILE A 428 -6.64 -34.83 -5.17
N LEU A 429 -6.97 -36.01 -5.72
CA LEU A 429 -6.49 -36.40 -7.06
C LEU A 429 -7.49 -36.01 -8.16
N ASP A 430 -7.11 -35.14 -9.09
CA ASP A 430 -7.89 -34.91 -10.30
C ASP A 430 -7.72 -36.10 -11.26
N ARG A 431 -8.77 -36.92 -11.40
CA ARG A 431 -8.73 -38.14 -12.22
C ARG A 431 -8.62 -37.88 -13.72
N GLU A 432 -9.08 -36.73 -14.20
CA GLU A 432 -9.05 -36.40 -15.64
C GLU A 432 -7.66 -35.93 -16.07
N VAL A 433 -6.99 -35.16 -15.21
CA VAL A 433 -5.65 -34.61 -15.48
C VAL A 433 -4.54 -35.50 -14.93
N GLY A 434 -4.83 -36.30 -13.90
CA GLY A 434 -3.86 -37.16 -13.21
C GLY A 434 -2.92 -36.40 -12.26
N ILE A 435 -3.26 -35.17 -11.87
CA ILE A 435 -2.43 -34.31 -11.02
C ILE A 435 -3.08 -34.18 -9.63
N MET A 436 -2.24 -34.18 -8.59
CA MET A 436 -2.68 -33.94 -7.20
C MET A 436 -2.95 -32.45 -6.97
N ASP A 437 -4.12 -32.13 -6.43
CA ASP A 437 -4.44 -30.87 -5.80
C ASP A 437 -3.99 -30.90 -4.33
N VAL A 438 -3.09 -29.99 -3.98
CA VAL A 438 -2.49 -29.86 -2.64
C VAL A 438 -3.06 -28.68 -1.85
N THR A 439 -4.07 -27.99 -2.35
CA THR A 439 -4.64 -26.74 -1.80
C THR A 439 -4.92 -26.81 -0.30
N TYR A 440 -5.79 -27.73 0.13
CA TYR A 440 -6.18 -27.86 1.54
C TYR A 440 -5.07 -28.44 2.42
N SER A 441 -4.22 -29.30 1.85
CA SER A 441 -3.03 -29.84 2.52
C SER A 441 -2.06 -28.71 2.89
N VAL A 442 -1.82 -27.79 1.95
CA VAL A 442 -0.98 -26.61 2.15
C VAL A 442 -1.61 -25.67 3.18
N ALA A 443 -2.92 -25.42 3.10
CA ALA A 443 -3.64 -24.59 4.08
C ALA A 443 -3.48 -25.14 5.51
N TRP A 444 -3.67 -26.45 5.69
CA TRP A 444 -3.52 -27.10 6.99
C TRP A 444 -2.09 -26.96 7.55
N GLN A 445 -1.08 -27.20 6.72
CA GLN A 445 0.32 -27.04 7.15
C GLN A 445 0.67 -25.58 7.46
N ALA A 446 0.18 -24.63 6.66
CA ALA A 446 0.36 -23.20 6.91
C ALA A 446 -0.25 -22.80 8.25
N GLY A 447 -1.46 -23.26 8.57
CA GLY A 447 -2.12 -22.99 9.84
C GLY A 447 -1.34 -23.53 11.04
N ARG A 448 -0.82 -24.76 10.91
CA ARG A 448 0.03 -25.38 11.93
C ARG A 448 1.34 -24.60 12.16
N LEU A 449 1.99 -24.13 11.10
CA LEU A 449 3.22 -23.35 11.18
C LEU A 449 2.98 -21.96 11.79
N LEU A 450 1.89 -21.29 11.39
CA LEU A 450 1.51 -20.00 11.96
C LEU A 450 1.19 -20.10 13.44
N ALA A 451 0.52 -21.18 13.86
CA ALA A 451 0.28 -21.45 15.26
C ALA A 451 1.60 -21.70 16.01
N LEU A 452 2.52 -22.50 15.45
CA LEU A 452 3.82 -22.77 16.06
C LEU A 452 4.68 -21.50 16.23
N GLY A 453 4.53 -20.53 15.33
CA GLY A 453 5.19 -19.22 15.42
C GLY A 453 4.67 -18.32 16.53
N ASP A 454 3.49 -18.62 17.11
CA ASP A 454 2.86 -17.82 18.15
C ASP A 454 2.91 -18.54 19.52
N GLN A 455 3.85 -18.10 20.37
CA GLN A 455 4.03 -18.67 21.71
C GLN A 455 2.83 -18.43 22.63
N GLY A 456 2.16 -17.27 22.50
CA GLY A 456 1.01 -16.93 23.33
C GLY A 456 -0.16 -17.85 23.04
N PHE A 457 -0.48 -17.99 21.75
CA PHE A 457 -1.54 -18.87 21.26
C PHE A 457 -1.30 -20.34 21.64
N THR A 458 -0.10 -20.87 21.38
CA THR A 458 0.21 -22.29 21.66
C THR A 458 0.13 -22.63 23.14
N ALA A 459 0.60 -21.73 24.02
CA ALA A 459 0.50 -21.91 25.46
C ALA A 459 -0.96 -21.86 25.94
N ALA A 460 -1.76 -20.93 25.41
CA ALA A 460 -3.19 -20.83 25.71
C ALA A 460 -3.96 -22.07 25.23
N LEU A 461 -3.70 -22.55 24.01
CA LEU A 461 -4.32 -23.74 23.45
C LEU A 461 -4.00 -25.00 24.28
N ALA A 462 -2.74 -25.17 24.71
CA ALA A 462 -2.35 -26.31 25.54
C ALA A 462 -3.07 -26.31 26.91
N ARG A 463 -3.19 -25.13 27.55
CA ARG A 463 -3.94 -24.98 28.82
C ARG A 463 -5.43 -25.20 28.63
N LEU A 464 -6.02 -24.65 27.57
CA LEU A 464 -7.43 -24.83 27.21
C LEU A 464 -7.76 -26.30 27.00
N ARG A 465 -6.95 -27.02 26.21
CA ARG A 465 -7.12 -28.46 25.96
C ARG A 465 -7.01 -29.26 27.26
N THR A 466 -6.05 -28.93 28.12
CA THR A 466 -5.89 -29.59 29.43
C THR A 466 -7.10 -29.37 30.33
N ALA A 467 -7.67 -28.16 30.33
CA ALA A 467 -8.87 -27.84 31.09
C ALA A 467 -10.09 -28.62 30.58
N ILE A 468 -10.33 -28.61 29.25
CA ILE A 468 -11.42 -29.37 28.61
C ILE A 468 -11.27 -30.86 28.93
N HIS A 469 -10.08 -31.43 28.73
CA HIS A 469 -9.82 -32.84 28.98
C HIS A 469 -10.08 -33.23 30.44
N THR A 470 -9.63 -32.41 31.39
CA THR A 470 -9.81 -32.68 32.82
C THR A 470 -11.28 -32.65 33.22
N LEU A 471 -12.05 -31.69 32.71
CA LEU A 471 -13.48 -31.57 32.96
C LEU A 471 -14.25 -32.71 32.29
N ALA A 472 -14.02 -32.95 31.01
CA ALA A 472 -14.66 -34.02 30.24
C ALA A 472 -14.39 -35.40 30.83
N MET A 473 -13.13 -35.73 31.13
CA MET A 473 -12.78 -37.02 31.75
C MET A 473 -13.42 -37.20 33.13
N LYS A 474 -13.54 -36.11 33.91
CA LYS A 474 -14.21 -36.18 35.21
C LYS A 474 -15.69 -36.50 35.02
N GLU A 475 -16.39 -35.81 34.13
CA GLU A 475 -17.81 -36.02 33.88
C GLU A 475 -18.09 -37.40 33.28
N SER A 476 -17.34 -37.82 32.25
CA SER A 476 -17.48 -39.14 31.64
C SER A 476 -17.24 -40.28 32.63
N LYS A 477 -16.23 -40.16 33.52
CA LYS A 477 -16.01 -41.17 34.58
C LYS A 477 -17.20 -41.26 35.53
N ILE A 478 -17.79 -40.13 35.89
CA ILE A 478 -18.92 -40.07 36.82
C ILE A 478 -20.15 -40.73 36.20
N GLU A 479 -20.41 -40.47 34.92
CA GLU A 479 -21.50 -41.06 34.18
C GLU A 479 -21.37 -42.58 34.01
N VAL A 480 -20.16 -43.07 33.66
CA VAL A 480 -19.89 -44.51 33.57
C VAL A 480 -20.02 -45.20 34.93
N ILE A 481 -19.59 -44.57 36.03
CA ILE A 481 -19.79 -45.13 37.36
C ILE A 481 -21.27 -45.20 37.71
N ARG A 482 -22.05 -44.17 37.35
CA ARG A 482 -23.51 -44.13 37.57
C ARG A 482 -24.26 -45.15 36.73
N SER A 483 -23.85 -45.40 35.49
CA SER A 483 -24.49 -46.40 34.63
C SER A 483 -24.26 -47.83 35.13
N VAL A 484 -23.08 -48.12 35.68
CA VAL A 484 -22.75 -49.47 36.21
C VAL A 484 -23.25 -49.68 37.64
N GLY A 485 -23.17 -48.67 38.51
CA GLY A 485 -23.48 -48.78 39.94
C GLY A 485 -24.84 -48.20 40.38
N GLY A 486 -25.62 -47.64 39.46
CA GLY A 486 -26.85 -46.91 39.75
C GLY A 486 -26.62 -45.49 40.30
N GLY A 487 -27.67 -44.68 40.41
CA GLY A 487 -27.59 -43.27 40.85
C GLY A 487 -27.04 -43.02 42.26
N SER A 488 -26.92 -44.06 43.09
CA SER A 488 -26.37 -43.99 44.45
C SER A 488 -24.87 -44.33 44.54
N SER A 489 -24.24 -44.76 43.44
CA SER A 489 -22.83 -45.18 43.39
C SER A 489 -21.83 -44.04 43.56
N LEU A 490 -22.13 -42.85 43.05
CA LEU A 490 -21.35 -41.64 43.23
C LEU A 490 -22.25 -40.41 43.35
N ARG A 491 -22.19 -39.74 44.50
CA ARG A 491 -22.98 -38.55 44.82
C ARG A 491 -22.11 -37.30 44.87
N ARG A 492 -22.51 -36.27 44.13
CA ARG A 492 -21.94 -34.93 44.19
C ARG A 492 -22.53 -34.15 45.37
N ARG A 493 -21.86 -33.06 45.74
CA ARG A 493 -22.40 -32.11 46.73
C ARG A 493 -23.81 -31.63 46.36
N VAL A 494 -24.05 -31.35 45.08
CA VAL A 494 -25.37 -30.92 44.57
C VAL A 494 -26.42 -32.01 44.79
N ASP A 495 -26.11 -33.26 44.41
CA ASP A 495 -27.01 -34.40 44.64
C ASP A 495 -27.32 -34.56 46.15
N ILE A 496 -26.32 -34.42 47.02
CA ILE A 496 -26.52 -34.51 48.47
C ILE A 496 -27.40 -33.37 49.00
N LEU A 497 -27.23 -32.15 48.48
CA LEU A 497 -28.03 -30.99 48.86
C LEU A 497 -29.47 -31.09 48.35
N GLN A 498 -29.66 -31.63 47.14
CA GLN A 498 -30.99 -31.90 46.58
C GLN A 498 -31.71 -33.01 47.35
N ASP A 499 -30.99 -34.10 47.64
CA ASP A 499 -31.48 -35.22 48.46
C ASP A 499 -31.79 -34.79 49.91
N LEU A 500 -31.16 -33.72 50.43
CA LEU A 500 -31.39 -33.24 51.79
C LEU A 500 -32.88 -32.96 52.05
N LYS A 501 -33.60 -32.47 51.04
CA LYS A 501 -35.05 -32.26 51.10
C LYS A 501 -35.82 -33.56 51.32
N GLU A 502 -35.33 -34.65 50.72
CA GLU A 502 -35.92 -35.98 50.82
C GLU A 502 -35.44 -36.76 52.05
N THR A 503 -34.30 -36.38 52.66
CA THR A 503 -33.75 -37.08 53.83
C THR A 503 -34.72 -37.10 55.01
N VAL A 504 -35.50 -36.04 55.23
CA VAL A 504 -36.52 -35.99 56.28
C VAL A 504 -37.62 -37.02 56.02
N GLY A 505 -38.07 -37.15 54.77
CA GLY A 505 -39.05 -38.16 54.35
C GLY A 505 -38.49 -39.59 54.43
N HIS A 506 -37.19 -39.76 54.13
CA HIS A 506 -36.49 -41.04 54.29
C HIS A 506 -36.28 -41.42 55.77
N LEU A 507 -35.96 -40.46 56.65
CA LEU A 507 -35.84 -40.68 58.10
C LEU A 507 -37.17 -41.08 58.74
N GLY A 508 -38.27 -40.48 58.28
CA GLY A 508 -39.63 -40.84 58.69
C GLY A 508 -39.99 -42.27 58.27
N ARG A 509 -39.64 -42.67 57.04
CA ARG A 509 -39.82 -44.05 56.55
C ARG A 509 -38.99 -45.09 57.33
N ILE A 510 -37.81 -44.71 57.82
CA ILE A 510 -36.96 -45.59 58.65
C ILE A 510 -37.57 -45.80 60.06
N HIS A 511 -38.23 -44.80 60.64
CA HIS A 511 -38.84 -44.90 61.98
C HIS A 511 -40.20 -45.59 61.98
N LEU A 512 -40.99 -45.49 60.90
CA LEU A 512 -42.37 -45.97 60.87
C LEU A 512 -42.54 -47.45 60.48
N GLY A 513 -41.46 -48.21 60.27
CA GLY A 513 -41.52 -49.67 60.16
C GLY A 513 -42.51 -50.22 59.12
N GLY A 514 -42.77 -49.49 58.02
CA GLY A 514 -43.70 -49.91 56.98
C GLY A 514 -43.09 -50.99 56.09
N GLY A 515 -43.31 -52.25 56.44
CA GLY A 515 -43.06 -53.39 55.56
C GLY A 515 -43.95 -53.32 54.33
N GLY A 516 -43.41 -52.87 53.21
CA GLY A 516 -44.03 -52.92 51.89
C GLY A 516 -42.99 -53.29 50.86
N GLY A 517 -42.91 -54.57 50.52
CA GLY A 517 -42.04 -55.07 49.45
C GLY A 517 -42.47 -54.50 48.11
N GLY A 518 -41.62 -53.68 47.51
CA GLY A 518 -41.69 -53.28 46.11
C GLY A 518 -40.30 -53.43 45.52
N GLU A 519 -40.15 -54.37 44.59
CA GLU A 519 -38.92 -54.59 43.82
C GLU A 519 -38.55 -53.30 43.06
N GLY A 520 -37.33 -52.80 43.25
CA GLY A 520 -36.74 -51.80 42.35
C GLY A 520 -35.95 -50.64 42.98
N GLY A 521 -36.02 -50.42 44.30
CA GLY A 521 -35.31 -49.30 44.94
C GLY A 521 -34.03 -49.70 45.65
N SER A 522 -32.87 -49.16 45.27
CA SER A 522 -31.60 -49.26 46.03
C SER A 522 -31.61 -48.42 47.33
N GLY A 523 -32.67 -48.55 48.11
CA GLY A 523 -32.82 -47.93 49.43
C GLY A 523 -32.29 -48.83 50.54
N PHE A 524 -31.73 -48.24 51.59
CA PHE A 524 -31.36 -48.94 52.83
C PHE A 524 -32.60 -49.67 53.40
N ILE A 525 -32.70 -50.98 53.18
CA ILE A 525 -33.66 -51.84 53.88
C ILE A 525 -33.13 -52.08 55.30
N PRO A 526 -33.95 -52.00 56.37
CA PRO A 526 -33.54 -52.41 57.70
C PRO A 526 -33.32 -53.93 57.75
N GLY A 527 -32.10 -54.37 57.41
CA GLY A 527 -31.65 -55.74 57.62
C GLY A 527 -31.08 -55.95 59.04
N PRO A 528 -30.92 -57.20 59.49
CA PRO A 528 -30.31 -57.51 60.79
C PRO A 528 -28.92 -56.87 60.93
N PRO A 529 -28.42 -56.58 62.15
CA PRO A 529 -27.17 -55.81 62.37
C PRO A 529 -25.94 -56.30 61.59
N LYS A 530 -25.91 -57.59 61.24
CA LYS A 530 -24.87 -58.23 60.41
C LYS A 530 -24.89 -57.80 58.93
N GLN A 531 -26.02 -57.34 58.38
CA GLN A 531 -26.12 -56.83 57.01
C GLN A 531 -25.81 -55.33 56.90
N ARG A 532 -25.86 -54.57 58.01
CA ARG A 532 -25.54 -53.13 58.05
C ARG A 532 -24.12 -52.81 57.56
N TRP A 533 -23.21 -53.79 57.66
CA TRP A 533 -21.81 -53.70 57.25
C TRP A 533 -21.48 -54.55 56.01
N ARG A 534 -22.46 -55.23 55.39
CA ARG A 534 -22.26 -55.94 54.12
C ARG A 534 -22.27 -54.93 52.97
N ARG A 535 -21.10 -54.36 52.66
CA ARG A 535 -20.85 -53.83 51.32
C ARG A 535 -20.46 -55.02 50.45
N PRO A 536 -21.19 -55.34 49.36
CA PRO A 536 -20.66 -56.29 48.39
C PRO A 536 -19.38 -55.66 47.85
N ARG A 537 -18.22 -56.12 48.34
CA ARG A 537 -16.93 -55.78 47.74
C ARG A 537 -17.01 -56.34 46.33
N LEU A 538 -17.00 -55.47 45.33
CA LEU A 538 -16.82 -55.85 43.92
C LEU A 538 -15.49 -56.61 43.86
N THR A 539 -15.55 -57.93 43.90
CA THR A 539 -14.39 -58.81 44.15
C THR A 539 -13.80 -59.32 42.84
N LYS A 540 -14.49 -59.13 41.71
CA LYS A 540 -14.06 -59.57 40.39
C LYS A 540 -13.63 -58.37 39.55
N LYS A 541 -12.46 -58.47 38.90
CA LYS A 541 -11.84 -57.42 38.07
C LYS A 541 -12.76 -56.90 36.94
N TRP A 542 -13.66 -57.74 36.42
CA TRP A 542 -14.64 -57.40 35.37
C TRP A 542 -15.83 -56.55 35.85
N GLN A 543 -15.99 -56.34 37.16
CA GLN A 543 -17.09 -55.55 37.73
C GLN A 543 -16.75 -54.06 37.88
N TYR A 544 -15.48 -53.68 37.70
CA TYR A 544 -15.06 -52.29 37.67
C TYR A 544 -15.00 -51.83 36.21
N PRO A 545 -15.76 -50.80 35.80
CA PRO A 545 -15.61 -50.26 34.46
C PRO A 545 -14.20 -49.69 34.31
N PRO A 546 -13.50 -49.95 33.18
CA PRO A 546 -12.23 -49.31 32.91
C PRO A 546 -12.44 -47.80 32.79
N LEU A 547 -11.78 -47.02 33.65
CA LEU A 547 -11.94 -45.55 33.72
C LEU A 547 -10.88 -44.79 32.90
N GLY A 548 -10.16 -45.49 32.03
CA GLY A 548 -9.19 -44.88 31.12
C GLY A 548 -9.88 -44.29 29.88
N PHE A 549 -9.24 -43.33 29.23
CA PHE A 549 -9.76 -42.71 28.00
C PHE A 549 -10.04 -43.75 26.89
N ASN A 550 -9.20 -44.79 26.80
CA ASN A 550 -9.35 -45.85 25.79
C ASN A 550 -10.51 -46.82 26.05
N ALA A 551 -11.25 -46.69 27.15
CA ALA A 551 -12.43 -47.49 27.42
C ALA A 551 -13.57 -47.10 26.47
N ILE A 552 -14.21 -48.08 25.83
CA ILE A 552 -15.28 -47.86 24.83
C ILE A 552 -16.39 -46.96 25.40
N GLN A 553 -16.87 -47.27 26.61
CA GLN A 553 -17.93 -46.51 27.29
C GLN A 553 -17.58 -45.04 27.55
N ILE A 554 -16.31 -44.74 27.86
CA ILE A 554 -15.86 -43.35 28.05
C ILE A 554 -15.68 -42.70 26.69
N LYS A 555 -15.04 -43.40 25.75
CA LYS A 555 -14.76 -42.91 24.41
C LYS A 555 -16.04 -42.42 23.74
N ASP A 556 -17.12 -43.19 23.72
CA ASP A 556 -18.35 -42.82 23.02
C ASP A 556 -19.01 -41.55 23.58
N ILE A 557 -18.98 -41.38 24.91
CA ILE A 557 -19.60 -40.24 25.62
C ILE A 557 -18.67 -39.01 25.67
N TYR A 558 -17.35 -39.22 25.58
CA TYR A 558 -16.35 -38.18 25.84
C TYR A 558 -16.53 -36.94 24.96
N LEU A 559 -16.89 -37.11 23.69
CA LEU A 559 -17.02 -35.99 22.74
C LEU A 559 -18.13 -35.02 23.17
N GLU A 560 -19.25 -35.55 23.66
CA GLU A 560 -20.36 -34.73 24.15
C GLU A 560 -19.94 -33.95 25.40
N ARG A 561 -19.32 -34.62 26.37
CA ARG A 561 -18.82 -33.99 27.61
C ARG A 561 -17.70 -32.96 27.35
N ALA A 562 -16.83 -33.23 26.38
CA ALA A 562 -15.82 -32.27 25.94
C ALA A 562 -16.46 -31.05 25.27
N THR A 563 -17.52 -31.24 24.48
CA THR A 563 -18.27 -30.15 23.86
C THR A 563 -18.94 -29.27 24.92
N GLU A 564 -19.55 -29.86 25.95
CA GLU A 564 -20.13 -29.14 27.10
C GLU A 564 -19.06 -28.33 27.85
N ALA A 565 -17.92 -28.95 28.18
CA ALA A 565 -16.82 -28.26 28.86
C ALA A 565 -16.24 -27.10 28.01
N ALA A 566 -16.11 -27.30 26.69
CA ALA A 566 -15.67 -26.25 25.78
C ALA A 566 -16.67 -25.08 25.75
N PHE A 567 -17.98 -25.37 25.75
CA PHE A 567 -19.01 -24.34 25.83
C PHE A 567 -18.95 -23.56 27.14
N GLU A 568 -18.78 -24.21 28.30
CA GLU A 568 -18.65 -23.51 29.59
C GLU A 568 -17.47 -22.54 29.61
N LEU A 569 -16.32 -22.96 29.06
CA LEU A 569 -15.12 -22.12 28.99
C LEU A 569 -15.24 -20.97 27.96
N ALA A 570 -16.12 -21.12 26.97
CA ALA A 570 -16.39 -20.12 25.94
C ALA A 570 -17.38 -19.02 26.37
N MET A 571 -17.92 -19.08 27.58
CA MET A 571 -18.87 -18.10 28.10
C MET A 571 -18.18 -16.84 28.66
N ALA A 572 -18.96 -15.78 28.80
CA ALA A 572 -18.67 -14.58 29.56
C ALA A 572 -19.17 -14.70 31.00
N LYS A 573 -18.67 -13.86 31.91
CA LYS A 573 -19.04 -13.86 33.33
C LYS A 573 -20.54 -13.64 33.56
N ASP A 574 -21.21 -12.98 32.63
CA ASP A 574 -22.65 -12.72 32.64
C ASP A 574 -23.50 -13.94 32.25
N GLY A 575 -22.89 -15.09 31.97
CA GLY A 575 -23.58 -16.30 31.53
C GLY A 575 -24.04 -16.25 30.06
N LYS A 576 -23.55 -15.30 29.27
CA LYS A 576 -23.73 -15.19 27.81
C LYS A 576 -22.49 -15.68 27.07
N ILE A 577 -22.55 -15.85 25.75
CA ILE A 577 -21.37 -16.22 24.95
C ILE A 577 -20.36 -15.06 24.95
N TYR A 578 -19.07 -15.36 25.06
CA TYR A 578 -18.02 -14.34 24.97
C TYR A 578 -17.94 -13.77 23.54
N ASP A 579 -18.00 -12.45 23.39
CA ASP A 579 -18.09 -11.75 22.09
C ASP A 579 -17.08 -10.62 21.89
N GLU A 580 -15.99 -10.61 22.68
CA GLU A 580 -14.94 -9.58 22.66
C GLU A 580 -15.40 -8.16 23.04
N THR A 581 -16.68 -7.98 23.39
CA THR A 581 -17.23 -6.76 23.99
C THR A 581 -17.59 -6.92 25.48
N ASN A 582 -17.62 -8.17 25.95
CA ASN A 582 -17.92 -8.56 27.33
C ASN A 582 -16.69 -9.20 28.03
N ASP A 583 -16.82 -9.56 29.31
CA ASP A 583 -15.73 -10.12 30.12
C ASP A 583 -15.68 -11.66 30.04
N PRO A 584 -14.54 -12.28 29.67
CA PRO A 584 -14.45 -13.72 29.50
C PRO A 584 -14.42 -14.48 30.84
N VAL A 585 -14.97 -15.71 30.85
CA VAL A 585 -14.76 -16.68 31.94
C VAL A 585 -13.33 -17.26 31.88
N SER A 586 -12.88 -17.63 30.67
CA SER A 586 -11.53 -18.14 30.42
C SER A 586 -10.70 -17.15 29.61
N THR A 587 -9.59 -16.70 30.19
CA THR A 587 -8.62 -15.84 29.49
C THR A 587 -7.88 -16.60 28.38
N ASP A 588 -7.71 -17.92 28.52
CA ASP A 588 -7.14 -18.78 27.48
C ASP A 588 -8.09 -18.90 26.28
N TRP A 589 -9.41 -18.99 26.50
CA TRP A 589 -10.40 -18.98 25.41
C TRP A 589 -10.36 -17.66 24.64
N MET A 590 -10.29 -16.52 25.34
CA MET A 590 -10.17 -15.21 24.71
C MET A 590 -8.97 -15.14 23.75
N GLN A 591 -7.80 -15.63 24.17
CA GLN A 591 -6.59 -15.62 23.32
C GLN A 591 -6.75 -16.54 22.10
N VAL A 592 -7.29 -17.74 22.29
CA VAL A 592 -7.53 -18.70 21.19
C VAL A 592 -8.55 -18.15 20.20
N LEU A 593 -9.68 -17.60 20.69
CA LEU A 593 -10.72 -17.03 19.84
C LEU A 593 -10.20 -15.82 19.05
N ALA A 594 -9.50 -14.88 19.71
CA ALA A 594 -8.94 -13.71 19.04
C ALA A 594 -7.98 -14.11 17.91
N TRP A 595 -7.11 -15.09 18.18
CA TRP A 595 -6.16 -15.60 17.19
C TRP A 595 -6.87 -16.26 15.99
N VAL A 596 -7.86 -17.12 16.25
CA VAL A 596 -8.63 -17.78 15.19
C VAL A 596 -9.37 -16.75 14.34
N MET A 597 -10.04 -15.79 14.97
CA MET A 597 -10.76 -14.74 14.25
C MET A 597 -9.82 -13.84 13.44
N ASP A 598 -8.62 -13.52 13.93
CA ASP A 598 -7.62 -12.77 13.16
C ASP A 598 -7.17 -13.53 11.89
N ARG A 599 -7.08 -14.88 11.95
CA ARG A 599 -6.78 -15.73 10.79
C ARG A 599 -7.97 -15.90 9.84
N MET A 600 -9.21 -15.84 10.33
CA MET A 600 -10.39 -15.74 9.47
C MET A 600 -10.42 -14.43 8.67
N PHE A 601 -9.76 -13.38 9.17
CA PHE A 601 -9.51 -12.12 8.43
C PHE A 601 -8.23 -12.17 7.58
N LEU A 602 -7.64 -13.36 7.44
CA LEU A 602 -6.42 -13.65 6.67
C LEU A 602 -5.22 -12.79 7.12
N SER A 603 -5.18 -12.41 8.39
CA SER A 603 -4.07 -11.64 8.94
C SER A 603 -2.89 -12.54 9.27
N GLY A 604 -1.66 -12.07 9.01
CA GLY A 604 -0.42 -12.80 9.30
C GLY A 604 -0.15 -13.99 8.37
N ILE A 605 -0.96 -14.19 7.32
CA ILE A 605 -0.72 -15.21 6.30
C ILE A 605 0.24 -14.64 5.25
N PRO A 606 1.36 -15.31 4.92
CA PRO A 606 2.27 -14.84 3.90
C PRO A 606 1.60 -14.66 2.53
N ALA A 607 1.94 -13.57 1.83
CA ALA A 607 1.29 -13.19 0.57
C ALA A 607 1.38 -14.26 -0.53
N HIS A 608 2.42 -15.10 -0.54
CA HIS A 608 2.59 -16.17 -1.52
C HIS A 608 1.62 -17.35 -1.35
N TYR A 609 0.94 -17.47 -0.19
CA TYR A 609 -0.19 -18.39 -0.04
C TYR A 609 -1.51 -17.77 -0.49
N LEU A 610 -1.62 -16.44 -0.37
CA LEU A 610 -2.81 -15.66 -0.71
C LEU A 610 -2.91 -15.35 -2.21
N ILE A 611 -1.78 -15.10 -2.88
CA ILE A 611 -1.70 -14.89 -4.33
C ILE A 611 -0.92 -16.08 -4.90
N SER A 612 -1.62 -16.95 -5.63
CA SER A 612 -1.04 -18.20 -6.14
C SER A 612 0.04 -17.99 -7.19
N ASP A 613 -0.11 -16.95 -8.03
CA ASP A 613 0.86 -16.56 -9.05
C ASP A 613 0.88 -15.03 -9.19
N PRO A 614 2.05 -14.37 -9.18
CA PRO A 614 2.15 -12.93 -9.37
C PRO A 614 1.49 -12.40 -10.66
N SER A 615 1.37 -13.22 -11.71
CA SER A 615 0.70 -12.88 -12.96
C SER A 615 -0.82 -12.69 -12.82
N HIS A 616 -1.44 -13.23 -11.76
CA HIS A 616 -2.88 -13.06 -11.50
C HIS A 616 -3.24 -11.62 -11.08
N LEU A 617 -2.26 -10.83 -10.65
CA LEU A 617 -2.43 -9.43 -10.25
C LEU A 617 -1.46 -8.52 -11.04
N PRO A 618 -1.75 -8.22 -12.32
CA PRO A 618 -0.92 -7.33 -13.15
C PRO A 618 -0.93 -5.88 -12.62
N HIS A 619 -0.02 -5.05 -13.13
CA HIS A 619 -0.01 -3.61 -12.81
C HIS A 619 -1.28 -2.90 -13.31
N GLU A 620 -1.69 -1.85 -12.61
CA GLU A 620 -2.90 -1.07 -12.88
C GLU A 620 -4.17 -1.93 -13.01
N SER A 621 -4.41 -2.78 -12.00
CA SER A 621 -5.51 -3.73 -12.03
C SER A 621 -6.28 -3.83 -10.71
N LEU A 622 -7.60 -3.95 -10.84
CA LEU A 622 -8.55 -4.25 -9.79
C LEU A 622 -9.08 -5.67 -9.99
N ARG A 623 -8.87 -6.54 -9.00
CA ARG A 623 -9.18 -7.97 -9.04
C ARG A 623 -10.10 -8.37 -7.89
N PHE A 624 -11.32 -8.78 -8.20
CA PHE A 624 -12.29 -9.29 -7.21
C PHE A 624 -12.12 -10.79 -6.97
N PHE A 625 -12.48 -11.25 -5.77
CA PHE A 625 -12.42 -12.66 -5.40
C PHE A 625 -13.44 -13.04 -4.32
N TYR A 626 -13.75 -14.33 -4.25
CA TYR A 626 -14.44 -15.01 -3.16
C TYR A 626 -13.42 -15.69 -2.24
N ILE A 627 -13.71 -15.79 -0.94
CA ILE A 627 -12.84 -16.48 0.02
C ILE A 627 -13.34 -17.90 0.21
N ASP A 628 -12.53 -18.89 -0.14
CA ASP A 628 -12.83 -20.32 0.02
C ASP A 628 -12.96 -20.68 1.51
N PRO A 629 -14.18 -20.99 2.00
CA PRO A 629 -14.38 -21.29 3.41
C PRO A 629 -13.76 -22.63 3.80
N ASN A 630 -13.56 -23.55 2.84
CA ASN A 630 -12.92 -24.84 3.11
C ASN A 630 -11.42 -24.66 3.34
N TRP A 631 -10.79 -23.72 2.64
CA TRP A 631 -9.39 -23.37 2.85
C TRP A 631 -9.15 -22.78 4.24
N VAL A 632 -10.02 -21.84 4.66
CA VAL A 632 -9.93 -21.21 6.00
C VAL A 632 -10.17 -22.24 7.10
N ASP A 633 -11.13 -23.15 6.92
CA ASP A 633 -11.37 -24.23 7.90
C ASP A 633 -10.18 -25.20 7.99
N ALA A 634 -9.55 -25.57 6.86
CA ALA A 634 -8.35 -26.40 6.85
C ALA A 634 -7.17 -25.71 7.57
N LEU A 635 -6.98 -24.40 7.36
CA LEU A 635 -6.00 -23.57 8.07
C LEU A 635 -6.24 -23.61 9.59
N ILE A 636 -7.48 -23.37 10.03
CA ILE A 636 -7.83 -23.38 11.46
C ILE A 636 -7.67 -24.79 12.05
N ASP A 637 -8.05 -25.84 11.31
CA ASP A 637 -7.88 -27.23 11.72
C ASP A 637 -6.41 -27.58 12.00
N GLY A 638 -5.52 -27.13 11.12
CA GLY A 638 -4.07 -27.31 11.26
C GLY A 638 -3.50 -26.53 12.43
N ALA A 639 -3.99 -25.31 12.67
CA ALA A 639 -3.59 -24.52 13.83
C ALA A 639 -3.98 -25.18 15.17
N LEU A 640 -5.21 -25.71 15.25
CA LEU A 640 -5.74 -26.37 16.44
C LEU A 640 -5.20 -27.79 16.66
N SER A 641 -4.47 -28.35 15.69
CA SER A 641 -3.84 -29.70 15.78
C SER A 641 -2.68 -29.77 16.79
N LEU A 642 -2.14 -28.62 17.20
CA LEU A 642 -1.05 -28.54 18.16
C LEU A 642 -1.50 -28.93 19.58
N ALA A 643 -0.52 -29.29 20.42
CA ALA A 643 -0.74 -29.70 21.81
C ALA A 643 -1.69 -30.93 21.97
N ASN A 644 -1.72 -31.82 20.98
CA ASN A 644 -2.35 -33.13 21.12
C ASN A 644 -1.40 -34.10 21.86
N HIS A 645 -1.81 -34.57 23.03
CA HIS A 645 -1.02 -35.46 23.88
C HIS A 645 -1.54 -36.91 23.93
N ASN A 646 -2.75 -37.19 23.42
CA ASN A 646 -3.50 -38.42 23.71
C ASN A 646 -3.91 -39.24 22.46
N GLY A 647 -3.35 -38.94 21.29
CA GLY A 647 -3.51 -39.73 20.05
C GLY A 647 -4.85 -39.51 19.33
N GLU A 648 -5.99 -39.56 20.02
CA GLU A 648 -7.31 -39.21 19.45
C GLU A 648 -7.72 -37.77 19.80
N ASP A 649 -7.82 -36.92 18.79
CA ASP A 649 -8.02 -35.47 18.97
C ASP A 649 -9.50 -35.05 19.04
N ARG A 650 -10.21 -35.54 20.06
CA ARG A 650 -11.63 -35.19 20.31
C ARG A 650 -11.78 -33.78 20.91
N ASP A 651 -10.76 -33.28 21.61
CA ASP A 651 -10.78 -31.95 22.21
C ASP A 651 -10.78 -30.85 21.16
N ARG A 652 -10.04 -31.02 20.05
CA ARG A 652 -10.07 -30.11 18.90
C ARG A 652 -11.47 -30.01 18.29
N VAL A 653 -12.17 -31.14 18.15
CA VAL A 653 -13.56 -31.16 17.63
C VAL A 653 -14.48 -30.35 18.55
N ALA A 654 -14.35 -30.51 19.87
CA ALA A 654 -15.12 -29.73 20.85
C ALA A 654 -14.81 -28.22 20.76
N ILE A 655 -13.54 -27.84 20.61
CA ILE A 655 -13.11 -26.45 20.42
C ILE A 655 -13.71 -25.89 19.11
N LYS A 656 -13.63 -26.63 17.99
CA LYS A 656 -14.25 -26.24 16.71
C LYS A 656 -15.76 -26.04 16.85
N ARG A 657 -16.47 -26.93 17.56
CA ARG A 657 -17.92 -26.77 17.83
C ARG A 657 -18.22 -25.50 18.64
N ALA A 658 -17.39 -25.15 19.61
CA ALA A 658 -17.52 -23.91 20.38
C ALA A 658 -17.25 -22.66 19.53
N ILE A 659 -16.27 -22.70 18.62
CA ILE A 659 -16.00 -21.62 17.65
C ILE A 659 -17.18 -21.46 16.68
N ASN A 660 -17.69 -22.56 16.10
CA ASN A 660 -18.85 -22.53 15.21
C ASN A 660 -20.09 -21.98 15.90
N ARG A 661 -20.30 -22.32 17.18
CA ARG A 661 -21.37 -21.74 17.99
C ARG A 661 -21.24 -20.22 18.12
N TYR A 662 -20.02 -19.69 18.30
CA TYR A 662 -19.77 -18.24 18.31
C TYR A 662 -20.05 -17.60 16.94
N ILE A 663 -19.55 -18.20 15.85
CA ILE A 663 -19.72 -17.69 14.48
C ILE A 663 -21.21 -17.57 14.09
N HIS A 664 -22.05 -18.50 14.55
CA HIS A 664 -23.49 -18.50 14.26
C HIS A 664 -24.35 -17.81 15.32
N HIS A 665 -23.75 -17.31 16.41
CA HIS A 665 -24.49 -16.63 17.47
C HIS A 665 -24.70 -15.15 17.14
N THR A 666 -25.93 -14.68 17.29
CA THR A 666 -26.26 -13.25 17.21
C THR A 666 -26.31 -12.65 18.61
N PRO A 667 -25.40 -11.72 18.97
CA PRO A 667 -25.44 -11.02 20.26
C PRO A 667 -26.72 -10.16 20.41
N GLU A 668 -27.24 -10.00 21.63
CA GLU A 668 -28.48 -9.23 21.90
C GLU A 668 -28.43 -7.76 21.46
N HIS A 669 -27.24 -7.18 21.34
CA HIS A 669 -27.04 -5.78 20.94
C HIS A 669 -26.81 -5.60 19.43
N GLN A 670 -26.80 -6.70 18.67
CA GLN A 670 -26.57 -6.73 17.23
C GLN A 670 -27.70 -7.48 16.52
N THR A 671 -27.91 -7.15 15.25
CA THR A 671 -28.93 -7.76 14.38
C THR A 671 -28.37 -8.93 13.57
N HIS A 672 -27.05 -9.09 13.55
CA HIS A 672 -26.31 -10.05 12.74
C HIS A 672 -25.27 -10.81 13.58
N PRO A 673 -24.87 -12.02 13.15
CA PRO A 673 -23.72 -12.71 13.73
C PRO A 673 -22.41 -11.94 13.48
N PRO A 674 -21.30 -12.31 14.15
CA PRO A 674 -19.98 -11.75 13.88
C PRO A 674 -19.67 -11.72 12.38
N GLN A 675 -19.31 -10.54 11.86
CA GLN A 675 -19.03 -10.38 10.43
C GLN A 675 -17.70 -11.05 10.09
N ILE A 676 -17.72 -11.95 9.11
CA ILE A 676 -16.56 -12.69 8.62
C ILE A 676 -16.39 -12.39 7.13
N PRO A 677 -15.15 -12.11 6.66
CA PRO A 677 -14.88 -11.92 5.24
C PRO A 677 -15.33 -13.10 4.38
N SER A 678 -16.12 -12.81 3.35
CA SER A 678 -16.54 -13.77 2.33
C SER A 678 -16.11 -13.35 0.93
N TYR A 679 -15.97 -12.04 0.70
CA TYR A 679 -15.55 -11.47 -0.58
C TYR A 679 -14.44 -10.44 -0.35
N GLY A 680 -13.75 -10.06 -1.42
CA GLY A 680 -12.77 -9.00 -1.36
C GLY A 680 -12.27 -8.58 -2.73
N PHE A 681 -11.33 -7.64 -2.71
CA PHE A 681 -10.62 -7.19 -3.90
C PHE A 681 -9.16 -6.86 -3.60
N TYR A 682 -8.33 -7.03 -4.62
CA TYR A 682 -6.99 -6.46 -4.69
C TYR A 682 -6.97 -5.32 -5.70
N LEU A 683 -6.39 -4.18 -5.30
CA LEU A 683 -6.08 -3.08 -6.19
C LEU A 683 -4.56 -2.93 -6.28
N ARG A 684 -3.98 -3.23 -7.44
CA ARG A 684 -2.57 -2.96 -7.75
C ARG A 684 -2.48 -1.76 -8.69
N SER A 685 -2.15 -0.59 -8.18
CA SER A 685 -2.07 0.65 -8.95
C SER A 685 -1.11 1.63 -8.28
N ASP A 686 -0.41 2.44 -9.08
CA ASP A 686 0.39 3.57 -8.62
C ASP A 686 -0.45 4.59 -7.83
N LEU A 687 -1.76 4.63 -8.06
CA LEU A 687 -2.69 5.46 -7.30
C LEU A 687 -2.69 5.12 -5.81
N VAL A 688 -2.45 3.87 -5.45
CA VAL A 688 -2.33 3.44 -4.05
C VAL A 688 -1.05 4.00 -3.42
N THR A 689 0.03 4.16 -4.19
CA THR A 689 1.26 4.80 -3.69
C THR A 689 1.12 6.31 -3.61
N MET A 690 0.46 6.93 -4.58
CA MET A 690 0.15 8.36 -4.57
C MET A 690 -0.81 8.74 -3.44
N TYR A 691 -1.79 7.87 -3.16
CA TYR A 691 -2.80 8.05 -2.13
C TYR A 691 -2.89 6.82 -1.24
N PRO A 692 -1.98 6.66 -0.26
CA PRO A 692 -2.02 5.54 0.67
C PRO A 692 -3.38 5.41 1.38
N ASP A 693 -4.04 6.54 1.64
CA ASP A 693 -5.32 6.58 2.33
C ASP A 693 -6.55 6.55 1.42
N LEU A 694 -6.39 6.07 0.18
CA LEU A 694 -7.48 6.00 -0.79
C LEU A 694 -8.77 5.47 -0.13
N LYS A 695 -9.80 6.32 -0.08
CA LYS A 695 -11.02 6.04 0.67
C LYS A 695 -11.87 5.05 -0.10
N VAL A 696 -12.27 3.97 0.57
CA VAL A 696 -13.14 2.94 0.03
C VAL A 696 -14.49 3.00 0.76
N SER A 697 -15.57 3.18 0.00
CA SER A 697 -16.93 3.20 0.53
C SER A 697 -17.87 2.33 -0.29
N THR A 698 -18.82 1.67 0.37
CA THR A 698 -19.89 0.90 -0.25
C THR A 698 -21.14 1.78 -0.44
N MET A 699 -21.84 1.62 -1.56
CA MET A 699 -23.10 2.32 -1.86
C MET A 699 -24.31 1.35 -1.78
N PRO A 700 -25.50 1.81 -1.36
CA PRO A 700 -25.83 3.18 -0.98
C PRO A 700 -25.20 3.57 0.37
N PRO A 701 -24.86 4.86 0.57
CA PRO A 701 -24.43 5.33 1.89
C PRO A 701 -25.59 5.18 2.88
N PRO A 702 -25.31 4.89 4.16
CA PRO A 702 -26.35 4.84 5.18
C PRO A 702 -27.07 6.20 5.26
N PRO A 703 -28.40 6.23 5.53
CA PRO A 703 -29.14 7.48 5.70
C PRO A 703 -28.55 8.32 6.86
N ASP A 704 -28.49 9.63 6.64
CA ASP A 704 -27.71 10.60 7.44
C ASP A 704 -27.79 10.37 8.95
N GLY A 705 -26.62 10.25 9.58
CA GLY A 705 -26.47 10.19 11.04
C GLY A 705 -26.75 8.82 11.68
N THR A 706 -27.21 7.82 10.93
CA THR A 706 -27.40 6.46 11.46
C THR A 706 -26.13 5.62 11.35
N VAL A 707 -25.73 4.95 12.44
CA VAL A 707 -24.65 3.96 12.37
C VAL A 707 -25.15 2.81 11.49
N PRO A 708 -24.48 2.49 10.36
CA PRO A 708 -24.93 1.41 9.48
C PRO A 708 -25.07 0.11 10.26
N ASP A 709 -26.00 -0.75 9.87
CA ASP A 709 -26.26 -1.97 10.62
C ASP A 709 -25.10 -2.96 10.58
N LYS A 710 -24.28 -2.90 9.53
CA LYS A 710 -23.10 -3.75 9.31
C LYS A 710 -21.90 -2.87 9.01
N ALA A 711 -20.68 -3.29 9.36
CA ALA A 711 -19.49 -2.59 8.93
C ALA A 711 -19.36 -2.70 7.39
N PRO A 712 -19.17 -1.59 6.66
CA PRO A 712 -19.12 -1.60 5.20
C PRO A 712 -17.86 -2.27 4.65
N LEU A 713 -16.75 -2.18 5.39
CA LEU A 713 -15.47 -2.79 5.07
C LEU A 713 -14.94 -3.48 6.32
N LEU A 714 -14.51 -4.74 6.19
CA LEU A 714 -14.06 -5.55 7.33
C LEU A 714 -12.57 -5.42 7.58
N ARG A 715 -11.79 -5.32 6.50
CA ARG A 715 -10.34 -5.09 6.52
C ARG A 715 -9.95 -4.20 5.35
N HIS A 716 -9.12 -3.22 5.63
CA HIS A 716 -8.50 -2.33 4.65
C HIS A 716 -7.01 -2.28 4.97
N ASP A 717 -6.16 -2.71 4.04
CA ASP A 717 -4.72 -2.82 4.30
C ASP A 717 -3.90 -2.56 3.04
N ILE A 718 -2.75 -1.90 3.18
CA ILE A 718 -1.78 -1.73 2.09
C ILE A 718 -0.73 -2.82 2.28
N VAL A 719 -0.79 -3.86 1.45
CA VAL A 719 0.04 -5.07 1.59
C VAL A 719 1.48 -4.82 1.14
N SER A 720 1.65 -3.98 0.11
CA SER A 720 2.93 -3.60 -0.48
C SER A 720 2.76 -2.25 -1.16
N ASP A 721 3.88 -1.61 -1.53
CA ASP A 721 3.87 -0.42 -2.37
C ASP A 721 3.02 -0.65 -3.64
N GLY A 722 2.02 0.20 -3.84
CA GLY A 722 1.05 0.11 -4.93
C GLY A 722 -0.01 -1.01 -4.83
N VAL A 723 -0.10 -1.77 -3.72
CA VAL A 723 -1.05 -2.90 -3.58
C VAL A 723 -1.93 -2.77 -2.34
N MET A 724 -3.23 -2.62 -2.56
CA MET A 724 -4.27 -2.50 -1.54
C MET A 724 -5.16 -3.76 -1.51
N LEU A 725 -5.54 -4.17 -0.29
CA LEU A 725 -6.48 -5.26 0.00
C LEU A 725 -7.72 -4.72 0.72
N GLY A 726 -8.91 -5.02 0.19
CA GLY A 726 -10.19 -4.77 0.84
C GLY A 726 -10.98 -6.06 1.05
N LEU A 727 -11.48 -6.32 2.26
CA LEU A 727 -12.31 -7.48 2.60
C LEU A 727 -13.73 -7.09 3.01
N LEU A 728 -14.71 -7.87 2.55
CA LEU A 728 -16.15 -7.60 2.64
C LEU A 728 -16.90 -8.88 3.09
N ASP A 729 -18.03 -8.74 3.80
CA ASP A 729 -18.95 -9.86 4.11
C ASP A 729 -20.01 -10.08 3.02
N ARG A 730 -20.37 -9.03 2.28
CA ARG A 730 -21.48 -8.99 1.34
C ARG A 730 -21.06 -9.29 -0.10
N LEU A 731 -21.98 -9.91 -0.84
CA LEU A 731 -21.85 -10.15 -2.27
C LEU A 731 -21.88 -8.80 -3.03
N PRO A 732 -20.88 -8.52 -3.89
CA PRO A 732 -20.94 -7.41 -4.84
C PRO A 732 -22.20 -7.48 -5.73
N GLY A 733 -23.03 -6.43 -5.70
CA GLY A 733 -24.28 -6.33 -6.47
C GLY A 733 -25.56 -6.70 -5.72
N SER A 734 -25.47 -7.08 -4.44
CA SER A 734 -26.65 -7.22 -3.57
C SER A 734 -27.34 -5.86 -3.30
N GLU A 735 -28.61 -5.86 -2.85
CA GLU A 735 -29.35 -4.61 -2.48
C GLU A 735 -28.56 -3.74 -1.49
N ASP A 736 -27.80 -4.43 -0.66
CA ASP A 736 -26.99 -3.96 0.45
C ASP A 736 -25.56 -3.52 0.05
N PHE A 737 -25.14 -3.80 -1.19
CA PHE A 737 -23.82 -3.46 -1.76
C PHE A 737 -23.92 -3.29 -3.29
N ALA A 738 -24.51 -2.18 -3.73
CA ALA A 738 -24.81 -1.89 -5.13
C ALA A 738 -23.59 -1.38 -5.92
N ALA A 739 -22.69 -0.64 -5.27
CA ALA A 739 -21.46 -0.14 -5.90
C ALA A 739 -20.32 0.03 -4.90
N LEU A 740 -19.09 -0.07 -5.39
CA LEU A 740 -17.86 0.24 -4.67
C LEU A 740 -17.31 1.57 -5.17
N CYS A 741 -16.97 2.47 -4.25
CA CYS A 741 -16.50 3.80 -4.58
C CYS A 741 -15.12 4.05 -3.96
N PHE A 742 -14.15 4.33 -4.83
CA PHE A 742 -12.79 4.77 -4.47
C PHE A 742 -12.73 6.28 -4.62
N THR A 743 -12.37 7.00 -3.55
CA THR A 743 -12.25 8.46 -3.55
C THR A 743 -10.88 8.87 -3.04
N GLN A 744 -10.29 9.90 -3.64
CA GLN A 744 -9.09 10.51 -3.09
C GLN A 744 -9.36 11.02 -1.67
N PRO A 745 -8.44 10.78 -0.72
CA PRO A 745 -8.67 11.15 0.65
C PRO A 745 -8.59 12.68 0.83
N PRO A 746 -9.46 13.29 1.66
CA PRO A 746 -9.55 14.75 1.73
C PRO A 746 -8.26 15.43 2.21
N HIS A 747 -7.47 14.80 3.08
CA HIS A 747 -6.20 15.37 3.55
C HIS A 747 -5.02 15.24 2.57
N GLN A 748 -5.13 14.45 1.50
CA GLN A 748 -4.10 14.29 0.45
C GLN A 748 -4.57 14.80 -0.92
N GLN A 749 -5.51 15.75 -0.94
CA GLN A 749 -5.93 16.39 -2.19
C GLN A 749 -4.77 17.14 -2.83
N ARG A 750 -4.77 17.19 -4.16
CA ARG A 750 -3.73 17.87 -4.92
C ARG A 750 -3.97 19.38 -4.95
N PHE A 751 -2.88 20.13 -5.01
CA PHE A 751 -2.93 21.57 -5.24
C PHE A 751 -2.32 21.90 -6.59
N ALA A 752 -2.99 22.74 -7.37
CA ALA A 752 -2.52 23.22 -8.66
C ALA A 752 -2.45 24.75 -8.66
N ALA A 753 -1.50 25.32 -9.41
CA ALA A 753 -1.39 26.78 -9.55
C ALA A 753 -2.52 27.38 -10.41
N GLY A 754 -3.14 26.57 -11.27
CA GLY A 754 -4.22 26.91 -12.19
C GLY A 754 -4.76 25.67 -12.88
N TYR A 755 -5.83 25.83 -13.66
CA TYR A 755 -6.39 24.76 -14.49
C TYR A 755 -5.39 24.37 -15.59
N GLU A 756 -4.87 25.36 -16.30
CA GLU A 756 -3.79 25.20 -17.27
C GLU A 756 -2.64 26.13 -16.89
N LEU A 757 -1.41 25.64 -17.05
CA LEU A 757 -0.19 26.43 -16.83
C LEU A 757 0.76 26.07 -17.95
N THR A 758 1.08 27.02 -18.82
CA THR A 758 2.09 26.83 -19.86
C THR A 758 3.19 27.88 -19.70
N LYS A 759 4.16 27.85 -20.62
CA LYS A 759 5.16 28.90 -20.71
C LYS A 759 4.55 30.27 -21.03
N ASP A 760 3.45 30.28 -21.77
CA ASP A 760 2.91 31.48 -22.39
C ASP A 760 1.59 31.94 -21.76
N GLU A 761 0.91 31.10 -20.99
CA GLU A 761 -0.34 31.47 -20.30
C GLU A 761 -0.60 30.68 -19.01
N VAL A 762 -1.46 31.23 -18.15
CA VAL A 762 -2.04 30.55 -16.99
C VAL A 762 -3.53 30.81 -16.96
N ASP A 763 -4.28 29.73 -16.81
CA ASP A 763 -5.75 29.76 -16.74
C ASP A 763 -6.23 29.44 -15.33
N ILE A 764 -7.04 30.34 -14.78
CA ILE A 764 -7.56 30.24 -13.43
C ILE A 764 -9.09 30.39 -13.47
N GLU A 765 -9.78 29.38 -12.93
CA GLU A 765 -11.21 29.41 -12.68
C GLU A 765 -11.47 29.59 -11.19
N ILE A 766 -12.27 30.59 -10.80
CA ILE A 766 -12.63 30.80 -9.39
C ILE A 766 -13.83 29.93 -9.03
N GLY A 767 -13.60 28.93 -8.20
CA GLY A 767 -14.67 28.08 -7.69
C GLY A 767 -15.54 28.83 -6.69
N ARG A 768 -16.86 28.57 -6.68
CA ARG A 768 -17.76 29.10 -5.66
C ARG A 768 -17.44 28.53 -4.29
N GLN A 769 -17.32 29.40 -3.28
CA GLN A 769 -16.99 29.05 -1.90
C GLN A 769 -18.07 29.60 -0.97
N TYR A 770 -18.41 28.84 0.06
CA TYR A 770 -19.58 29.11 0.90
C TYR A 770 -19.16 29.28 2.36
N THR A 771 -19.77 30.25 3.04
CA THR A 771 -19.60 30.48 4.49
C THR A 771 -20.82 30.02 5.29
N VAL A 772 -21.79 29.40 4.61
CA VAL A 772 -23.04 28.87 5.16
C VAL A 772 -23.00 27.35 5.33
N ASP A 773 -23.98 26.83 6.07
CA ASP A 773 -24.20 25.41 6.27
C ASP A 773 -24.57 24.68 4.97
N GLN A 774 -24.37 23.35 4.96
CA GLN A 774 -24.60 22.53 3.76
C GLN A 774 -26.03 22.65 3.22
N THR A 775 -27.04 22.69 4.10
CA THR A 775 -28.44 22.80 3.70
C THR A 775 -28.74 24.09 2.95
N THR A 776 -28.14 25.21 3.36
CA THR A 776 -28.24 26.49 2.64
C THR A 776 -27.40 26.48 1.36
N ARG A 777 -26.19 25.90 1.40
CA ARG A 777 -25.36 25.75 0.19
C ARG A 777 -26.09 24.97 -0.93
N GLU A 778 -26.85 23.95 -0.58
CA GLU A 778 -27.57 23.13 -1.55
C GLU A 778 -28.69 23.87 -2.29
N THR A 779 -29.14 25.03 -1.79
CA THR A 779 -30.16 25.86 -2.47
C THR A 779 -29.60 26.70 -3.61
N ASP A 780 -28.27 26.87 -3.73
CA ASP A 780 -27.66 27.58 -4.85
C ASP A 780 -27.72 26.72 -6.13
N PRO A 781 -28.46 27.15 -7.18
CA PRO A 781 -28.56 26.40 -8.43
C PRO A 781 -27.24 26.35 -9.22
N LEU A 782 -26.31 27.29 -8.97
CA LEU A 782 -25.05 27.44 -9.71
C LEU A 782 -23.86 26.85 -8.95
N ARG A 783 -24.09 26.06 -7.89
CA ARG A 783 -23.04 25.61 -6.96
C ARG A 783 -21.90 24.76 -7.55
N HIS A 784 -22.10 24.22 -8.74
CA HIS A 784 -21.11 23.42 -9.46
C HIS A 784 -20.40 24.21 -10.56
N ASP A 785 -20.82 25.47 -10.80
CA ASP A 785 -20.26 26.33 -11.83
C ASP A 785 -19.21 27.27 -11.23
N ALA A 786 -18.14 27.51 -11.99
CA ALA A 786 -17.15 28.54 -11.66
C ALA A 786 -17.77 29.95 -11.78
N LEU A 787 -17.19 30.92 -11.08
CA LEU A 787 -17.57 32.32 -11.23
C LEU A 787 -17.02 32.88 -12.56
N PRO A 788 -17.86 33.44 -13.44
CA PRO A 788 -17.39 34.10 -14.65
C PRO A 788 -16.79 35.48 -14.32
N PRO A 789 -15.79 35.97 -15.09
CA PRO A 789 -15.12 35.32 -16.23
C PRO A 789 -13.97 34.39 -15.82
N THR A 790 -13.67 33.39 -16.66
CA THR A 790 -12.41 32.63 -16.60
C THR A 790 -11.24 33.59 -16.80
N ILE A 791 -10.20 33.46 -15.96
CA ILE A 791 -9.05 34.36 -15.96
C ILE A 791 -7.92 33.69 -16.75
N GLU A 792 -7.62 34.24 -17.93
CA GLU A 792 -6.48 33.89 -18.75
C GLU A 792 -5.44 35.02 -18.63
N MET A 793 -4.19 34.68 -18.32
CA MET A 793 -3.11 35.65 -18.14
C MET A 793 -1.84 35.22 -18.85
N HIS A 794 -1.18 36.16 -19.52
CA HIS A 794 0.11 35.95 -20.16
C HIS A 794 1.26 36.61 -19.38
N PRO A 795 2.53 36.15 -19.55
CA PRO A 795 3.69 36.75 -18.88
C PRO A 795 3.86 38.27 -19.08
N GLY A 796 3.34 38.81 -20.19
CA GLY A 796 3.41 40.24 -20.52
C GLY A 796 2.30 41.10 -19.92
N ASP A 797 1.26 40.51 -19.35
CA ASP A 797 0.10 41.24 -18.84
C ASP A 797 0.39 41.93 -17.49
N PRO A 798 -0.17 43.12 -17.22
CA PRO A 798 -0.04 43.76 -15.92
C PRO A 798 -0.88 43.03 -14.86
N LYS A 799 -0.37 42.93 -13.62
CA LYS A 799 -1.05 42.31 -12.46
C LYS A 799 -1.30 40.80 -12.57
N ASN A 800 -0.24 40.04 -12.86
CA ASN A 800 -0.33 38.58 -12.95
C ASN A 800 -0.50 37.92 -11.57
N TRP A 801 -1.30 36.86 -11.53
CA TRP A 801 -1.53 36.02 -10.35
C TRP A 801 -0.40 34.99 -10.14
N PHE A 802 0.33 34.70 -11.21
CA PHE A 802 1.49 33.81 -11.24
C PHE A 802 2.70 34.55 -11.82
N ILE A 803 3.90 34.29 -11.29
CA ILE A 803 5.14 34.92 -11.73
C ILE A 803 6.03 33.86 -12.39
N TRP A 804 6.20 33.96 -13.71
CA TRP A 804 7.08 33.08 -14.50
C TRP A 804 8.56 33.36 -14.20
N SER A 805 9.00 34.60 -14.31
CA SER A 805 10.40 34.99 -14.13
C SER A 805 10.58 36.19 -13.19
N THR A 806 11.78 36.37 -12.64
CA THR A 806 12.12 37.56 -11.83
C THR A 806 12.15 38.85 -12.63
N ASP A 807 12.42 38.75 -13.93
CA ASP A 807 12.45 39.87 -14.88
C ASP A 807 11.73 39.41 -16.17
N PRO A 808 10.59 40.03 -16.54
CA PRO A 808 9.87 39.71 -17.77
C PRO A 808 10.72 39.88 -19.03
N SER A 809 11.77 40.72 -18.97
CA SER A 809 12.65 41.02 -20.11
C SER A 809 13.85 40.08 -20.25
N ALA A 810 14.14 39.26 -19.23
CA ALA A 810 15.26 38.32 -19.21
C ALA A 810 14.77 36.87 -18.99
N PRO A 811 14.58 36.07 -20.05
CA PRO A 811 13.97 34.73 -19.97
C PRO A 811 14.83 33.66 -19.29
N LYS A 812 15.95 34.02 -18.63
CA LYS A 812 16.90 33.06 -18.05
C LYS A 812 16.66 32.71 -16.57
N ASN A 813 15.85 33.49 -15.86
CA ASN A 813 15.60 33.29 -14.42
C ASN A 813 14.17 32.79 -14.19
N ASP A 814 14.00 31.48 -14.29
CA ASP A 814 12.74 30.76 -14.14
C ASP A 814 12.31 30.68 -12.66
N LEU A 815 11.35 31.50 -12.23
CA LEU A 815 10.95 31.65 -10.82
C LEU A 815 9.69 30.84 -10.46
N ARG A 816 8.66 30.83 -11.30
CA ARG A 816 7.47 29.94 -11.24
C ARG A 816 6.69 29.93 -9.92
N VAL A 817 6.34 31.09 -9.38
CA VAL A 817 5.71 31.20 -8.05
C VAL A 817 4.32 31.79 -8.13
N ILE A 818 3.40 31.30 -7.29
CA ILE A 818 2.12 32.00 -7.07
C ILE A 818 2.36 33.34 -6.36
N ARG A 819 1.64 34.39 -6.77
CA ARG A 819 1.84 35.75 -6.27
C ARG A 819 1.03 36.02 -5.00
N LEU A 820 1.66 35.81 -3.85
CA LEU A 820 1.07 36.12 -2.53
C LEU A 820 1.59 37.47 -1.99
N PRO A 821 0.75 38.30 -1.33
CA PRO A 821 -0.64 38.05 -0.92
C PRO A 821 -1.72 38.32 -1.99
N PHE A 822 -1.34 38.91 -3.13
CA PHE A 822 -2.26 39.40 -4.17
C PHE A 822 -3.33 38.37 -4.60
N TYR A 823 -2.93 37.12 -4.86
CA TYR A 823 -3.85 36.04 -5.24
C TYR A 823 -5.00 35.89 -4.22
N ALA A 824 -4.67 35.79 -2.93
CA ALA A 824 -5.66 35.54 -1.88
C ALA A 824 -6.62 36.74 -1.70
N GLU A 825 -6.13 37.96 -1.89
CA GLU A 825 -6.93 39.19 -1.80
C GLU A 825 -7.90 39.32 -2.99
N GLU A 826 -7.43 39.04 -4.21
CA GLU A 826 -8.26 39.08 -5.41
C GLU A 826 -9.30 37.96 -5.45
N GLN A 827 -8.93 36.74 -5.01
CA GLN A 827 -9.88 35.64 -4.84
C GLN A 827 -11.05 36.05 -3.94
N ARG A 828 -10.75 36.61 -2.75
CA ARG A 828 -11.79 37.09 -1.82
C ARG A 828 -12.64 38.18 -2.47
N ARG A 829 -12.03 39.14 -3.16
CA ARG A 829 -12.73 40.24 -3.84
C ARG A 829 -13.69 39.72 -4.92
N LEU A 830 -13.30 38.69 -5.68
CA LEU A 830 -14.16 38.09 -6.71
C LEU A 830 -15.31 37.29 -6.10
N LEU A 831 -15.08 36.56 -4.99
CA LEU A 831 -16.13 35.86 -4.27
C LEU A 831 -17.18 36.84 -3.70
N GLU A 832 -16.73 37.93 -3.08
CA GLU A 832 -17.62 38.96 -2.51
C GLU A 832 -18.47 39.69 -3.56
N ASN A 833 -17.95 39.87 -4.78
CA ASN A 833 -18.68 40.54 -5.86
C ASN A 833 -19.51 39.56 -6.71
N GLY A 834 -19.09 38.31 -6.83
CA GLY A 834 -19.69 37.30 -7.70
C GLY A 834 -20.74 36.41 -7.03
N MET A 835 -20.76 36.36 -5.68
CA MET A 835 -21.72 35.59 -4.90
C MET A 835 -22.65 36.49 -4.10
N ASP A 836 -23.87 36.02 -3.84
CA ASP A 836 -24.79 36.70 -2.94
C ASP A 836 -24.27 36.62 -1.49
N LYS A 837 -24.46 37.70 -0.72
CA LYS A 837 -24.09 37.77 0.70
C LYS A 837 -24.82 36.73 1.56
N SER A 838 -25.94 36.20 1.06
CA SER A 838 -26.63 35.07 1.68
C SER A 838 -25.82 33.77 1.66
N TYR A 839 -24.86 33.63 0.74
CA TYR A 839 -24.03 32.42 0.56
C TYR A 839 -22.57 32.59 0.99
N PHE A 840 -22.01 33.80 0.83
CA PHE A 840 -20.63 34.13 1.19
C PHE A 840 -20.56 35.46 1.94
N ASP A 841 -20.10 35.40 3.20
CA ASP A 841 -19.93 36.54 4.11
C ASP A 841 -18.63 36.36 4.91
N ASP A 842 -17.49 36.65 4.28
CA ASP A 842 -16.17 36.68 4.92
C ASP A 842 -15.31 37.82 4.35
N ASP A 843 -14.75 38.63 5.24
CA ASP A 843 -13.98 39.84 4.89
C ASP A 843 -12.46 39.62 4.88
N THR A 844 -12.00 38.47 5.40
CA THR A 844 -10.59 38.24 5.70
C THR A 844 -10.00 37.13 4.81
N PRO A 845 -9.00 37.44 3.95
CA PRO A 845 -8.29 36.40 3.21
C PRO A 845 -7.51 35.52 4.19
N ASN A 846 -7.62 34.20 4.02
CA ASN A 846 -7.00 33.22 4.91
C ASN A 846 -6.50 31.98 4.14
N SER A 847 -5.64 31.18 4.77
CA SER A 847 -5.06 29.99 4.14
C SER A 847 -6.09 28.92 3.78
N ALA A 848 -7.14 28.75 4.59
CA ALA A 848 -8.19 27.76 4.30
C ALA A 848 -8.95 28.11 3.01
N LEU A 849 -9.31 29.39 2.83
CA LEU A 849 -9.97 29.90 1.62
C LEU A 849 -9.08 29.74 0.38
N LEU A 850 -7.79 30.08 0.49
CA LEU A 850 -6.85 29.89 -0.62
C LEU A 850 -6.63 28.41 -0.93
N ALA A 851 -6.51 27.55 0.09
CA ALA A 851 -6.36 26.11 -0.10
C ALA A 851 -7.57 25.50 -0.84
N MET A 852 -8.78 25.96 -0.56
CA MET A 852 -9.98 25.55 -1.31
C MET A 852 -9.91 25.92 -2.79
N GLN A 853 -9.32 27.07 -3.12
CA GLN A 853 -9.15 27.53 -4.50
C GLN A 853 -8.01 26.82 -5.24
N LEU A 854 -6.92 26.50 -4.53
CA LEU A 854 -5.78 25.78 -5.11
C LEU A 854 -6.07 24.27 -5.27
N ASN A 855 -7.11 23.74 -4.64
CA ASN A 855 -7.49 22.33 -4.76
C ASN A 855 -7.80 21.98 -6.22
N ASP A 856 -7.07 21.02 -6.77
CA ASP A 856 -7.39 20.40 -8.05
C ASP A 856 -8.64 19.52 -7.89
N PRO A 857 -9.46 19.30 -8.95
CA PRO A 857 -10.64 18.46 -8.86
C PRO A 857 -10.30 17.06 -8.33
N PHE A 858 -10.99 16.63 -7.28
CA PHE A 858 -10.77 15.30 -6.72
C PHE A 858 -11.48 14.24 -7.56
N TYR A 859 -10.79 13.11 -7.81
CA TYR A 859 -11.37 12.02 -8.60
C TYR A 859 -12.05 10.98 -7.72
N ARG A 860 -13.11 10.40 -8.27
CA ARG A 860 -13.87 9.30 -7.69
C ARG A 860 -14.11 8.23 -8.75
N LEU A 861 -13.67 7.00 -8.48
CA LEU A 861 -13.96 5.83 -9.30
C LEU A 861 -15.12 5.06 -8.66
N ILE A 862 -16.21 4.89 -9.39
CA ILE A 862 -17.39 4.16 -8.93
C ILE A 862 -17.52 2.89 -9.78
N VAL A 863 -17.32 1.73 -9.17
CA VAL A 863 -17.57 0.41 -9.77
C VAL A 863 -18.98 -0.02 -9.38
N SER A 864 -19.94 0.19 -10.29
CA SER A 864 -21.35 -0.11 -10.07
C SER A 864 -21.71 -1.50 -10.57
N ALA A 865 -22.45 -2.29 -9.81
CA ALA A 865 -22.97 -3.58 -10.27
C ALA A 865 -24.00 -3.47 -11.41
N LYS A 866 -24.53 -2.26 -11.66
CA LYS A 866 -25.40 -1.98 -12.81
C LYS A 866 -24.62 -1.79 -14.11
N ASP A 867 -23.32 -1.51 -14.04
CA ASP A 867 -22.49 -1.36 -15.22
C ASP A 867 -22.34 -2.73 -15.94
N PRO A 868 -22.60 -2.85 -17.25
CA PRO A 868 -22.45 -4.10 -17.99
C PRO A 868 -21.08 -4.77 -17.79
N ALA A 869 -20.01 -3.97 -17.73
CA ALA A 869 -18.64 -4.47 -17.57
C ALA A 869 -18.46 -5.12 -16.19
N ALA A 870 -18.85 -4.42 -15.12
CA ALA A 870 -18.76 -4.94 -13.75
C ALA A 870 -19.77 -6.06 -13.47
N SER A 871 -20.98 -5.98 -14.03
CA SER A 871 -22.01 -7.00 -13.94
C SER A 871 -21.53 -8.34 -14.52
N SER A 872 -20.83 -8.31 -15.68
CA SER A 872 -20.23 -9.52 -16.25
C SER A 872 -19.16 -10.15 -15.34
N VAL A 873 -18.40 -9.34 -14.59
CA VAL A 873 -17.37 -9.79 -13.64
C VAL A 873 -18.04 -10.36 -12.38
N PHE A 874 -19.07 -9.69 -11.86
CA PHE A 874 -19.83 -10.17 -10.70
C PHE A 874 -20.63 -11.43 -11.02
N ALA A 875 -21.14 -11.57 -12.25
CA ALA A 875 -21.77 -12.79 -12.72
C ALA A 875 -20.80 -13.99 -12.69
N LYS A 876 -19.51 -13.79 -13.00
CA LYS A 876 -18.49 -14.85 -12.88
C LYS A 876 -18.26 -15.29 -11.42
N LEU A 877 -18.36 -14.37 -10.46
CA LEU A 877 -18.33 -14.72 -9.03
C LEU A 877 -19.57 -15.50 -8.61
N LEU A 878 -20.72 -15.22 -9.23
CA LEU A 878 -22.04 -15.79 -8.91
C LEU A 878 -22.38 -17.10 -9.61
N ASP A 879 -21.58 -17.55 -10.58
CA ASP A 879 -21.87 -18.76 -11.34
C ASP A 879 -21.79 -20.01 -10.45
N THR A 880 -22.94 -20.40 -9.90
CA THR A 880 -23.14 -21.62 -9.11
C THR A 880 -23.41 -22.84 -9.99
N ASN A 881 -23.55 -22.69 -11.31
CA ASN A 881 -23.89 -23.79 -12.22
C ASN A 881 -22.71 -24.73 -12.48
N ASN A 882 -21.51 -24.34 -12.07
CA ASN A 882 -20.48 -25.34 -11.79
C ASN A 882 -20.81 -25.99 -10.46
N GLU A 883 -21.39 -27.19 -10.49
CA GLU A 883 -21.37 -28.10 -9.35
C GLU A 883 -20.00 -27.99 -8.65
N PRO A 884 -19.94 -27.98 -7.30
CA PRO A 884 -18.65 -27.93 -6.61
C PRO A 884 -17.80 -29.13 -7.06
N ARG A 885 -16.91 -28.91 -8.04
CA ARG A 885 -15.93 -29.91 -8.52
C ARG A 885 -14.78 -30.06 -7.52
N ALA A 886 -15.10 -29.87 -6.24
CA ALA A 886 -14.32 -30.43 -5.16
C ALA A 886 -14.63 -31.93 -5.19
N LEU A 887 -13.70 -32.66 -5.79
CA LEU A 887 -13.73 -34.12 -5.82
C LEU A 887 -14.04 -34.60 -4.40
N ARG A 888 -14.99 -35.53 -4.27
CA ARG A 888 -15.28 -36.21 -3.00
C ARG A 888 -13.94 -36.58 -2.37
N LEU A 889 -13.64 -36.02 -1.20
CA LEU A 889 -12.51 -36.43 -0.39
C LEU A 889 -12.55 -37.96 -0.37
N THR A 890 -11.51 -38.62 -0.90
CA THR A 890 -11.36 -40.04 -0.63
C THR A 890 -11.24 -40.13 0.87
N ASN A 891 -12.24 -40.76 1.51
CA ASN A 891 -12.28 -40.96 2.96
C ASN A 891 -10.87 -41.15 3.53
N PRO A 892 -10.50 -40.46 4.64
CA PRO A 892 -9.18 -40.63 5.24
C PRO A 892 -8.91 -42.13 5.41
N PRO A 893 -7.68 -42.62 5.16
CA PRO A 893 -7.35 -44.01 5.39
C PRO A 893 -7.65 -44.34 6.85
N ARG A 894 -8.75 -45.06 7.08
CA ARG A 894 -9.03 -45.65 8.39
C ARG A 894 -7.90 -46.62 8.65
N ILE A 895 -7.05 -46.32 9.64
CA ILE A 895 -6.16 -47.32 10.20
C ILE A 895 -7.05 -48.47 10.65
N ARG A 896 -6.98 -49.60 9.92
CA ARG A 896 -7.63 -50.84 10.33
C ARG A 896 -7.07 -51.21 11.70
N ARG A 897 -7.91 -51.14 12.74
CA ARG A 897 -7.64 -51.84 13.99
C ARG A 897 -7.62 -53.33 13.67
N LEU A 898 -6.48 -53.96 13.94
CA LEU A 898 -6.34 -55.42 14.01
C LEU A 898 -7.03 -55.92 15.27
N VAL A 899 -8.35 -56.10 15.23
CA VAL A 899 -9.06 -57.12 16.01
C VAL A 899 -10.28 -57.53 15.17
N GLU A 900 -10.26 -58.78 14.71
CA GLU A 900 -11.40 -59.47 14.09
C GLU A 900 -12.43 -59.81 15.17
N ASP A 901 -13.71 -59.68 14.84
CA ASP A 901 -14.73 -60.65 15.23
C ASP A 901 -15.91 -60.55 14.24
N GLU A 902 -16.39 -61.73 13.87
CA GLU A 902 -17.37 -62.06 12.84
C GLU A 902 -18.80 -61.63 13.24
N ASP A 903 -19.60 -61.16 12.27
CA ASP A 903 -20.98 -61.63 11.99
C ASP A 903 -21.81 -60.63 11.14
N LYS A 904 -21.97 -61.00 9.87
CA LYS A 904 -23.20 -61.19 9.05
C LYS A 904 -24.33 -60.15 8.85
N ASP A 905 -24.64 -60.05 7.54
CA ASP A 905 -25.92 -59.97 6.79
C ASP A 905 -26.65 -58.61 6.63
N GLU A 906 -26.70 -58.06 5.40
CA GLU A 906 -27.78 -58.10 4.34
C GLU A 906 -28.86 -57.01 4.58
N SER A 907 -29.47 -56.27 3.63
CA SER A 907 -29.68 -56.32 2.17
C SER A 907 -30.18 -54.95 1.63
N GLU A 908 -30.32 -54.84 0.29
CA GLU A 908 -31.23 -53.96 -0.52
C GLU A 908 -30.88 -52.46 -0.67
N GLY A 909 -30.97 -51.78 -1.82
CA GLY A 909 -31.49 -52.10 -3.16
C GLY A 909 -32.19 -50.87 -3.78
N GLU A 910 -31.80 -50.46 -5.01
CA GLU A 910 -32.62 -49.75 -6.04
C GLU A 910 -33.03 -48.27 -5.80
N VAL A 911 -33.27 -47.35 -6.76
CA VAL A 911 -33.23 -47.24 -8.25
C VAL A 911 -33.39 -45.73 -8.65
N GLU A 912 -32.79 -45.39 -9.81
CA GLU A 912 -33.05 -44.38 -10.89
C GLU A 912 -34.02 -43.17 -10.73
N ALA A 913 -33.71 -42.06 -11.43
CA ALA A 913 -34.47 -41.61 -12.62
C ALA A 913 -33.92 -40.31 -13.25
N GLU A 914 -34.25 -40.14 -14.54
CA GLU A 914 -33.67 -39.32 -15.61
C GLU A 914 -34.29 -37.91 -15.78
N ALA A 915 -33.66 -37.08 -16.62
CA ALA A 915 -34.37 -36.23 -17.59
C ALA A 915 -33.48 -35.82 -18.79
N GLU A 916 -33.80 -36.34 -19.98
CA GLU A 916 -33.57 -35.76 -21.31
C GLU A 916 -34.36 -34.43 -21.44
N GLY A 917 -34.16 -33.44 -22.31
CA GLY A 917 -33.40 -33.23 -23.53
C GLY A 917 -34.22 -32.22 -24.37
N ASP A 918 -33.61 -31.21 -25.00
CA ASP A 918 -34.06 -30.73 -26.34
C ASP A 918 -33.07 -29.74 -26.98
N GLN A 919 -32.98 -29.83 -28.31
CA GLN A 919 -32.15 -29.03 -29.21
C GLN A 919 -33.05 -28.08 -30.01
N ASP A 920 -32.59 -26.86 -30.33
CA ASP A 920 -32.90 -26.26 -31.63
C ASP A 920 -31.89 -25.17 -32.05
N GLN A 921 -31.68 -25.03 -33.37
CA GLN A 921 -30.60 -24.26 -34.03
C GLN A 921 -31.08 -22.95 -34.70
N GLY A 922 -30.40 -21.83 -34.40
CA GLY A 922 -30.04 -20.66 -35.26
C GLY A 922 -31.14 -19.77 -35.90
N PRO A 923 -30.78 -18.68 -36.63
CA PRO A 923 -29.60 -17.81 -36.61
C PRO A 923 -29.98 -16.29 -36.49
N ASP A 924 -28.99 -15.39 -36.66
CA ASP A 924 -29.05 -13.94 -36.95
C ASP A 924 -28.55 -12.97 -35.85
N ASP A 925 -27.32 -12.50 -36.07
CA ASP A 925 -26.75 -11.27 -35.52
C ASP A 925 -27.49 -10.04 -36.08
N PRO A 926 -27.67 -9.00 -35.26
CA PRO A 926 -27.28 -7.67 -35.68
C PRO A 926 -26.36 -6.97 -34.66
N GLU A 927 -25.50 -6.14 -35.23
CA GLU A 927 -24.36 -5.42 -34.65
C GLU A 927 -24.60 -4.70 -33.29
N PRO A 928 -23.52 -4.53 -32.49
CA PRO A 928 -23.58 -3.88 -31.19
C PRO A 928 -23.83 -2.37 -31.30
N VAL A 929 -24.88 -1.91 -30.63
CA VAL A 929 -25.13 -0.49 -30.32
C VAL A 929 -24.05 0.02 -29.36
N PRO A 930 -23.43 1.19 -29.60
CA PRO A 930 -22.37 1.71 -28.75
C PRO A 930 -22.89 2.03 -27.33
N PRO A 931 -22.10 1.76 -26.27
CA PRO A 931 -22.48 2.08 -24.91
C PRO A 931 -22.41 3.60 -24.71
N SER A 932 -23.57 4.24 -24.64
CA SER A 932 -23.67 5.68 -24.43
C SER A 932 -23.60 6.03 -22.93
N LEU A 933 -22.61 6.88 -22.64
CA LEU A 933 -22.64 8.01 -21.70
C LEU A 933 -22.34 7.74 -20.22
N SER A 934 -21.04 7.69 -19.92
CA SER A 934 -20.48 8.34 -18.73
C SER A 934 -20.80 9.84 -18.76
N LEU A 935 -21.37 10.36 -17.67
CA LEU A 935 -21.97 11.71 -17.57
C LEU A 935 -20.99 12.89 -17.49
N TYR A 936 -19.73 12.75 -17.93
CA TYR A 936 -18.76 13.84 -18.06
C TYR A 936 -17.80 13.59 -19.23
N SER A 937 -17.78 14.50 -20.21
CA SER A 937 -16.85 14.51 -21.33
C SER A 937 -15.75 15.55 -21.11
N ARG A 938 -14.51 15.24 -21.54
CA ARG A 938 -13.46 16.27 -21.69
C ARG A 938 -13.84 17.24 -22.81
N HIS A 939 -13.23 18.42 -22.77
CA HIS A 939 -13.31 19.42 -23.83
C HIS A 939 -12.85 18.83 -25.18
N GLU A 940 -13.51 19.19 -26.27
CA GLU A 940 -13.40 18.56 -27.60
C GLU A 940 -12.01 18.62 -28.24
N SER A 941 -11.13 19.49 -27.73
CA SER A 941 -9.77 19.72 -28.22
C SER A 941 -8.73 18.68 -27.77
N TYR A 942 -9.01 17.90 -26.72
CA TYR A 942 -8.07 16.88 -26.22
C TYR A 942 -8.28 15.53 -26.92
N GLN A 943 -7.30 15.11 -27.74
CA GLN A 943 -7.30 13.79 -28.40
C GLN A 943 -6.09 12.95 -27.97
N PRO A 944 -6.27 11.85 -27.22
CA PRO A 944 -5.19 10.93 -26.95
C PRO A 944 -4.80 10.18 -28.23
N LEU A 945 -3.50 10.10 -28.52
CA LEU A 945 -3.00 9.40 -29.70
C LEU A 945 -3.30 7.88 -29.60
N PRO A 946 -3.80 7.21 -30.67
CA PRO A 946 -4.24 5.81 -30.61
C PRO A 946 -3.19 4.79 -30.15
N HIS A 947 -1.89 5.08 -30.34
CA HIS A 947 -0.80 4.20 -29.90
C HIS A 947 -0.60 4.20 -28.37
N VAL A 948 -1.13 5.22 -27.68
CA VAL A 948 -1.12 5.33 -26.22
C VAL A 948 -2.05 4.30 -25.59
N LEU A 949 -3.00 3.71 -26.32
CA LEU A 949 -4.01 2.79 -25.76
C LEU A 949 -3.63 1.30 -25.82
N LYS A 950 -2.41 0.93 -26.24
CA LYS A 950 -2.02 -0.49 -26.32
C LYS A 950 -1.42 -1.05 -25.02
N SER A 951 -2.01 -2.17 -24.59
CA SER A 951 -1.54 -3.24 -23.68
C SER A 951 -0.91 -2.84 -22.33
N ASN A 952 -1.68 -3.06 -21.25
CA ASN A 952 -1.27 -3.51 -19.89
C ASN A 952 -0.08 -2.83 -19.16
N LEU A 953 0.42 -1.68 -19.62
CA LEU A 953 1.56 -1.00 -19.02
C LEU A 953 1.10 0.32 -18.36
N ALA A 954 1.60 0.55 -17.14
CA ALA A 954 1.32 1.74 -16.35
C ALA A 954 1.79 3.02 -17.07
N PRO A 955 1.21 4.20 -16.76
CA PRO A 955 1.52 5.47 -17.42
C PRO A 955 3.01 5.82 -17.48
N HIS A 956 3.76 5.48 -16.43
CA HIS A 956 5.19 5.73 -16.31
C HIS A 956 6.07 4.71 -17.05
N ILE A 957 5.51 3.56 -17.45
CA ILE A 957 6.20 2.51 -18.22
C ILE A 957 6.09 2.79 -19.72
N ARG A 958 5.18 3.67 -20.15
CA ARG A 958 5.09 4.14 -21.53
C ARG A 958 6.19 5.16 -21.80
N SER A 959 7.44 4.70 -21.85
CA SER A 959 8.49 5.51 -22.46
C SER A 959 8.27 5.53 -23.96
N ASN A 960 7.57 6.54 -24.47
CA ASN A 960 7.94 7.03 -25.80
C ASN A 960 9.39 7.47 -25.67
N LEU A 961 10.32 6.60 -26.06
CA LEU A 961 11.75 6.86 -25.96
C LEU A 961 12.04 8.15 -26.73
N PRO A 962 12.66 9.16 -26.10
CA PRO A 962 12.93 10.42 -26.76
C PRO A 962 13.84 10.18 -27.97
N ARG A 963 13.61 10.91 -29.07
CA ARG A 963 14.53 10.89 -30.21
C ARG A 963 15.81 11.63 -29.84
N TYR A 964 16.94 10.97 -29.98
CA TYR A 964 18.26 11.52 -29.68
C TYR A 964 18.84 12.25 -30.90
N ASP A 965 18.87 13.58 -30.84
CA ASP A 965 19.58 14.41 -31.82
C ASP A 965 20.94 14.89 -31.24
N PRO A 966 22.08 14.38 -31.76
CA PRO A 966 23.40 14.82 -31.31
C PRO A 966 23.74 16.27 -31.70
N SER A 967 23.05 16.86 -32.68
CA SER A 967 23.33 18.22 -33.17
C SER A 967 23.00 19.30 -32.14
N GLN A 968 21.96 19.10 -31.32
CA GLN A 968 21.57 19.99 -30.22
C GLN A 968 22.66 20.12 -29.14
N LEU A 969 23.55 19.13 -29.01
CA LEU A 969 24.67 19.12 -28.05
C LEU A 969 25.99 19.64 -28.64
N GLY A 970 25.97 20.19 -29.86
CA GLY A 970 27.17 20.66 -30.57
C GLY A 970 28.14 19.54 -30.96
N ARG A 971 27.65 18.30 -31.08
CA ARG A 971 28.43 17.11 -31.41
C ARG A 971 28.24 16.71 -32.87
N SER A 972 29.27 16.11 -33.47
CA SER A 972 29.18 15.65 -34.85
C SER A 972 28.27 14.41 -34.94
N PRO A 973 27.32 14.35 -35.89
CA PRO A 973 26.54 13.15 -36.13
C PRO A 973 27.49 11.99 -36.49
N LEU A 974 27.26 10.82 -35.87
CA LEU A 974 27.98 9.61 -36.24
C LEU A 974 27.65 9.27 -37.71
N SER A 975 28.58 9.50 -38.63
CA SER A 975 28.46 9.02 -40.01
C SER A 975 28.91 7.56 -40.14
N VAL A 976 28.15 6.83 -40.97
CA VAL A 976 28.24 5.45 -41.47
C VAL A 976 29.23 4.55 -40.72
N ILE A 977 28.68 3.62 -39.95
CA ILE A 977 29.43 2.47 -39.46
C ILE A 977 29.47 1.44 -40.59
N ASN A 978 30.48 1.51 -41.46
CA ASN A 978 30.70 0.45 -42.44
C ASN A 978 31.09 -0.83 -41.70
N PRO A 979 30.42 -1.98 -41.96
CA PRO A 979 30.84 -3.25 -41.42
C PRO A 979 32.27 -3.58 -41.89
N PRO A 980 33.07 -4.31 -41.09
CA PRO A 980 34.39 -4.73 -41.52
C PRO A 980 34.25 -5.69 -42.72
N GLY A 981 34.64 -5.25 -43.92
CA GLY A 981 34.63 -6.10 -45.12
C GLY A 981 34.59 -5.40 -46.48
N HIS A 982 34.17 -4.14 -46.59
CA HIS A 982 34.14 -3.45 -47.88
C HIS A 982 35.47 -2.74 -48.19
N LEU A 983 36.27 -3.33 -49.09
CA LEU A 983 37.30 -2.62 -49.85
C LEU A 983 36.61 -1.49 -50.64
N ALA A 984 36.83 -0.25 -50.24
CA ALA A 984 36.50 0.90 -51.05
C ALA A 984 37.35 0.87 -52.33
N THR A 985 36.76 0.45 -53.44
CA THR A 985 37.31 0.73 -54.78
C THR A 985 37.29 2.24 -54.99
N ALA A 986 38.46 2.84 -54.89
CA ALA A 986 38.68 4.26 -55.10
C ALA A 986 38.47 4.64 -56.57
N VAL A 987 37.53 5.55 -56.84
CA VAL A 987 37.66 6.55 -57.91
C VAL A 987 37.12 7.89 -57.41
N GLY A 988 38.04 8.80 -57.07
CA GLY A 988 37.87 10.25 -57.24
C GLY A 988 37.02 11.03 -56.22
N ALA A 989 37.54 11.28 -55.01
CA ALA A 989 37.35 12.55 -54.30
C ALA A 989 38.40 12.70 -53.17
N SER A 990 38.95 13.90 -53.05
CA SER A 990 40.09 14.28 -52.22
C SER A 990 39.87 14.14 -50.71
N ALA A 991 40.96 13.79 -50.01
CA ALA A 991 41.08 13.49 -48.60
C ALA A 991 40.51 14.52 -47.63
N SER A 992 39.70 14.06 -46.66
CA SER A 992 39.68 14.60 -45.30
C SER A 992 39.32 13.50 -44.27
N ALA A 993 40.28 13.22 -43.38
CA ALA A 993 40.23 12.49 -42.10
C ALA A 993 39.27 11.27 -41.96
N SER A 994 39.72 10.09 -42.41
CA SER A 994 39.21 8.79 -41.98
C SER A 994 39.59 8.52 -40.51
N ALA A 995 38.62 8.57 -39.60
CA ALA A 995 38.81 8.19 -38.20
C ALA A 995 38.91 6.66 -38.08
N SER A 996 40.15 6.16 -38.08
CA SER A 996 40.48 4.74 -37.88
C SER A 996 39.93 4.20 -36.55
N ILE A 997 39.22 3.07 -36.61
CA ILE A 997 38.82 2.26 -35.43
C ILE A 997 40.09 1.87 -34.66
N TYR A 998 40.16 2.20 -33.37
CA TYR A 998 41.30 1.88 -32.52
C TYR A 998 41.23 0.41 -32.08
N ILE A 999 42.23 -0.38 -32.46
CA ILE A 999 42.43 -1.75 -31.97
C ILE A 999 43.44 -1.67 -30.82
N PRO A 1000 43.06 -2.04 -29.57
CA PRO A 1000 43.96 -1.91 -28.42
C PRO A 1000 45.19 -2.81 -28.56
N GLN A 1001 46.38 -2.23 -28.50
CA GLN A 1001 47.62 -2.96 -28.22
C GLN A 1001 47.75 -3.10 -26.70
N GLY A 1002 47.99 -4.31 -26.21
CA GLY A 1002 48.14 -4.59 -24.78
C GLY A 1002 49.37 -3.86 -24.22
N ASP A 1003 49.16 -3.15 -23.11
CA ASP A 1003 50.17 -2.45 -22.28
C ASP A 1003 50.71 -1.09 -22.79
N ASP A 1004 49.84 -0.19 -23.25
CA ASP A 1004 50.15 1.25 -23.25
C ASP A 1004 49.50 1.95 -22.03
N PRO A 1005 50.26 2.29 -20.97
CA PRO A 1005 49.74 2.98 -19.80
C PRO A 1005 49.28 4.42 -20.10
N ALA A 1006 49.70 5.01 -21.23
CA ALA A 1006 49.24 6.31 -21.72
C ALA A 1006 48.12 6.20 -22.78
N GLY A 1007 47.68 4.97 -23.09
CA GLY A 1007 46.64 4.69 -24.07
C GLY A 1007 45.22 5.07 -23.61
N PRO A 1008 44.27 5.18 -24.56
CA PRO A 1008 42.87 5.45 -24.22
C PRO A 1008 42.26 4.35 -23.33
N PRO A 1009 41.16 4.65 -22.61
CA PRO A 1009 40.48 3.67 -21.78
C PRO A 1009 39.98 2.47 -22.60
N VAL A 1010 40.26 1.25 -22.12
CA VAL A 1010 39.83 -0.02 -22.73
C VAL A 1010 38.60 -0.54 -21.97
N TYR A 1011 37.51 -0.75 -22.70
CA TYR A 1011 36.24 -1.27 -22.17
C TYR A 1011 36.09 -2.74 -22.57
N ASP A 1012 36.00 -3.61 -21.57
CA ASP A 1012 35.63 -5.01 -21.73
C ASP A 1012 34.11 -5.14 -21.57
N CYS A 1013 33.43 -5.34 -22.70
CA CYS A 1013 31.97 -5.32 -22.79
C CYS A 1013 31.42 -6.73 -23.08
N ALA A 1014 30.45 -7.19 -22.30
CA ALA A 1014 29.74 -8.44 -22.50
C ALA A 1014 28.24 -8.28 -22.23
N VAL A 1015 27.41 -9.04 -22.95
CA VAL A 1015 25.95 -9.06 -22.76
C VAL A 1015 25.47 -10.50 -22.56
N TYR A 1016 24.70 -10.73 -21.49
CA TYR A 1016 24.22 -12.07 -21.14
C TYR A 1016 22.90 -12.04 -20.34
N THR A 1017 22.17 -13.16 -20.37
CA THR A 1017 21.00 -13.38 -19.50
C THR A 1017 21.47 -13.72 -18.07
N PRO A 1018 20.87 -13.17 -17.00
CA PRO A 1018 21.22 -13.51 -15.62
C PRO A 1018 21.33 -15.02 -15.39
N GLY A 1019 22.47 -15.46 -14.83
CA GLY A 1019 22.75 -16.88 -14.59
C GLY A 1019 23.40 -17.63 -15.77
N PHE A 1020 23.59 -16.99 -16.92
CA PHE A 1020 24.24 -17.57 -18.11
C PHE A 1020 25.40 -16.70 -18.61
N SER A 1021 26.31 -17.29 -19.39
CA SER A 1021 27.46 -16.58 -20.00
C SER A 1021 27.17 -16.01 -21.40
N SER A 1022 25.95 -16.17 -21.89
CA SER A 1022 25.48 -15.72 -23.20
C SER A 1022 23.99 -15.37 -23.11
N VAL A 1023 23.49 -14.57 -24.04
CA VAL A 1023 22.05 -14.30 -24.15
C VAL A 1023 21.32 -15.57 -24.57
N GLN A 1024 20.33 -16.00 -23.80
CA GLN A 1024 19.52 -17.17 -24.12
C GLN A 1024 18.30 -16.77 -24.93
N THR A 1025 18.10 -17.43 -26.08
CA THR A 1025 16.87 -17.28 -26.88
C THR A 1025 16.06 -18.58 -26.81
N ALA A 1026 14.73 -18.46 -26.78
CA ALA A 1026 13.77 -19.56 -26.75
C ALA A 1026 12.93 -19.55 -28.04
N SER A 1027 12.37 -20.69 -28.46
CA SER A 1027 11.48 -20.85 -29.64
C SER A 1027 10.51 -19.67 -29.85
N ALA A 1028 10.19 -19.33 -31.10
CA ALA A 1028 9.35 -18.18 -31.45
C ALA A 1028 7.98 -18.16 -30.72
N ASP A 1029 7.43 -19.34 -30.41
CA ASP A 1029 6.16 -19.48 -29.69
C ASP A 1029 6.28 -19.32 -28.15
N ALA A 1030 7.50 -19.19 -27.61
CA ALA A 1030 7.80 -19.16 -26.17
C ALA A 1030 8.74 -17.99 -25.76
N ALA A 1031 8.98 -17.02 -26.64
CA ALA A 1031 9.89 -15.91 -26.39
C ALA A 1031 9.25 -14.90 -25.42
N LEU A 1032 9.51 -15.06 -24.12
CA LEU A 1032 9.17 -14.06 -23.11
C LEU A 1032 10.23 -12.93 -23.10
N PRO A 1033 9.84 -11.68 -22.80
CA PRO A 1033 10.79 -10.61 -22.50
C PRO A 1033 11.69 -11.01 -21.31
N GLN A 1034 13.00 -10.78 -21.46
CA GLN A 1034 14.01 -11.15 -20.47
C GLN A 1034 14.82 -9.93 -20.03
N ASP A 1035 15.32 -9.99 -18.80
CA ASP A 1035 16.31 -9.02 -18.33
C ASP A 1035 17.69 -9.39 -18.89
N LEU A 1036 18.39 -8.41 -19.47
CA LEU A 1036 19.72 -8.61 -20.05
C LEU A 1036 20.75 -7.76 -19.31
N VAL A 1037 21.85 -8.38 -18.89
CA VAL A 1037 22.96 -7.70 -18.24
C VAL A 1037 23.97 -7.25 -19.27
N PHE A 1038 24.21 -5.94 -19.35
CA PHE A 1038 25.32 -5.32 -20.05
C PHE A 1038 26.45 -5.12 -19.04
N SER A 1039 27.43 -6.02 -19.05
CA SER A 1039 28.64 -5.93 -18.23
C SER A 1039 29.69 -5.10 -18.97
N ILE A 1040 30.10 -3.98 -18.42
CA ILE A 1040 31.09 -3.07 -19.03
C ILE A 1040 32.17 -2.81 -17.98
N ARG A 1041 33.35 -3.40 -18.13
CA ARG A 1041 34.48 -3.28 -17.19
C ARG A 1041 35.61 -2.47 -17.80
N LEU A 1042 36.29 -1.68 -16.98
CA LEU A 1042 37.43 -0.89 -17.42
C LEU A 1042 38.74 -1.62 -17.13
N GLY A 1043 39.51 -1.93 -18.17
CA GLY A 1043 40.73 -2.73 -18.05
C GLY A 1043 41.98 -1.95 -17.61
N ASN A 1044 42.12 -0.68 -18.01
CA ASN A 1044 43.35 0.11 -17.83
C ASN A 1044 43.13 1.43 -17.03
N ASN A 1045 42.39 1.38 -15.93
CA ASN A 1045 41.96 2.60 -15.21
C ASN A 1045 42.99 3.21 -14.24
N LYS A 1046 43.93 2.43 -13.67
CA LYS A 1046 44.80 2.88 -12.55
C LYS A 1046 45.75 4.05 -12.84
N HIS A 1047 46.13 4.26 -14.11
CA HIS A 1047 47.10 5.30 -14.51
C HIS A 1047 46.57 6.18 -15.67
N ASN A 1048 45.25 6.30 -15.81
CA ASN A 1048 44.62 6.90 -16.98
C ASN A 1048 44.06 8.31 -16.72
N ASP A 1049 44.60 9.34 -17.39
CA ASP A 1049 44.21 10.74 -17.18
C ASP A 1049 42.94 11.18 -17.95
N TYR A 1050 42.29 10.26 -18.69
CA TYR A 1050 41.09 10.58 -19.44
C TYR A 1050 39.91 10.92 -18.52
N ARG A 1051 39.04 11.80 -19.01
CA ARG A 1051 37.86 12.31 -18.29
C ARG A 1051 36.61 11.98 -19.08
N LEU A 1052 35.87 10.95 -18.67
CA LEU A 1052 34.70 10.42 -19.38
C LEU A 1052 33.50 11.36 -19.19
N ILE A 1053 32.96 11.90 -20.29
CA ILE A 1053 31.74 12.73 -20.34
C ILE A 1053 30.51 11.85 -20.52
N GLU A 1054 30.58 10.90 -21.46
CA GLU A 1054 29.45 10.05 -21.83
C GLU A 1054 29.97 8.79 -22.49
N PHE A 1055 29.38 7.65 -22.13
CA PHE A 1055 29.61 6.37 -22.80
C PHE A 1055 28.29 5.87 -23.38
N GLN A 1056 28.24 5.59 -24.68
CA GLN A 1056 27.03 5.14 -25.37
C GLN A 1056 27.19 3.70 -25.80
N VAL A 1057 26.15 2.89 -25.60
CA VAL A 1057 25.98 1.59 -26.25
C VAL A 1057 24.90 1.75 -27.31
N ILE A 1058 25.25 1.49 -28.57
CA ILE A 1058 24.35 1.67 -29.72
C ILE A 1058 23.95 0.29 -30.21
N ILE A 1059 22.64 0.05 -30.23
CA ILE A 1059 22.03 -1.23 -30.56
C ILE A 1059 21.10 -1.01 -31.75
N PRO A 1060 21.43 -1.50 -32.95
CA PRO A 1060 20.55 -1.39 -34.09
C PRO A 1060 19.32 -2.29 -33.89
N LEU A 1061 18.13 -1.74 -34.12
CA LEU A 1061 16.84 -2.43 -34.01
C LEU A 1061 16.40 -2.93 -35.39
N GLY A 1062 15.66 -4.04 -35.41
CA GLY A 1062 15.08 -4.61 -36.63
C GLY A 1062 14.92 -6.13 -36.53
N ASP A 1063 14.21 -6.70 -37.50
CA ASP A 1063 14.01 -8.15 -37.58
C ASP A 1063 15.34 -8.90 -37.67
N ALA A 1064 15.33 -10.20 -37.35
CA ALA A 1064 16.52 -11.02 -37.46
C ALA A 1064 17.09 -10.98 -38.89
N GLY A 1065 18.36 -10.61 -39.00
CA GLY A 1065 19.07 -10.49 -40.27
C GLY A 1065 19.10 -11.78 -41.10
N ASN A 1066 19.33 -11.63 -42.40
CA ASN A 1066 19.37 -12.73 -43.36
C ASN A 1066 20.73 -13.47 -43.25
N ASP A 1067 20.73 -14.80 -43.28
CA ASP A 1067 21.94 -15.64 -43.09
C ASP A 1067 23.04 -15.41 -44.15
N ALA A 1068 22.74 -14.71 -45.25
CA ALA A 1068 23.70 -14.36 -46.28
C ALA A 1068 24.67 -13.22 -45.88
N ASP A 1069 24.32 -12.41 -44.87
CA ASP A 1069 25.15 -11.30 -44.39
C ASP A 1069 25.18 -11.25 -42.85
N PRO A 1070 26.26 -11.74 -42.21
CA PRO A 1070 26.43 -11.70 -40.76
C PRO A 1070 26.38 -10.30 -40.14
N SER A 1071 26.57 -9.24 -40.94
CA SER A 1071 26.45 -7.85 -40.48
C SER A 1071 25.00 -7.36 -40.36
N SER A 1072 24.04 -8.14 -40.87
CA SER A 1072 22.61 -7.86 -40.78
C SER A 1072 21.96 -8.34 -39.48
N TYR A 1073 22.66 -9.12 -38.64
CA TYR A 1073 22.11 -9.62 -37.39
C TYR A 1073 21.82 -8.46 -36.40
N ARG A 1074 20.59 -8.43 -35.87
CA ARG A 1074 20.09 -7.42 -34.90
C ARG A 1074 19.69 -8.08 -33.60
N LEU A 1075 20.03 -7.46 -32.46
CA LEU A 1075 19.78 -8.04 -31.14
C LEU A 1075 18.28 -8.02 -30.77
N PHE A 1076 17.56 -6.95 -31.13
CA PHE A 1076 16.15 -6.75 -30.82
C PHE A 1076 15.36 -6.30 -32.05
N PRO A 1077 14.09 -6.72 -32.22
CA PRO A 1077 13.19 -6.16 -33.22
C PRO A 1077 12.72 -4.75 -32.84
N SER A 1078 12.28 -4.57 -31.59
CA SER A 1078 11.95 -3.31 -30.93
C SER A 1078 12.29 -3.39 -29.45
N TYR A 1079 12.21 -2.27 -28.71
CA TYR A 1079 12.35 -2.26 -27.26
C TYR A 1079 11.24 -1.42 -26.61
N ASP A 1080 10.35 -2.12 -25.90
CA ASP A 1080 9.19 -1.55 -25.20
C ASP A 1080 9.29 -1.72 -23.66
N GLY A 1081 10.49 -2.04 -23.16
CA GLY A 1081 10.75 -2.27 -21.73
C GLY A 1081 10.91 -0.97 -20.93
N PRO A 1082 10.84 -1.03 -19.57
CA PRO A 1082 10.84 0.13 -18.67
C PRO A 1082 12.17 0.89 -18.57
N GLY A 1083 13.08 0.68 -19.51
CA GLY A 1083 14.43 1.24 -19.54
C GLY A 1083 15.48 0.46 -18.72
N PRO A 1084 16.77 0.80 -18.90
CA PRO A 1084 17.90 0.19 -18.21
C PRO A 1084 18.07 0.66 -16.76
N ARG A 1085 18.58 -0.21 -15.88
CA ARG A 1085 18.93 0.07 -14.48
C ARG A 1085 20.40 -0.22 -14.20
N MET A 1086 21.12 0.72 -13.58
CA MET A 1086 22.51 0.47 -13.14
C MET A 1086 22.57 -0.67 -12.11
N LEU A 1087 23.57 -1.55 -12.22
CA LEU A 1087 23.73 -2.69 -11.30
C LEU A 1087 24.51 -2.30 -10.03
N SER A 1088 25.67 -1.69 -10.20
CA SER A 1088 26.63 -1.47 -9.11
C SER A 1088 27.13 -0.03 -9.05
N ASN A 1089 27.55 0.53 -10.19
CA ASN A 1089 28.11 1.87 -10.24
C ASN A 1089 27.03 2.96 -10.37
N LEU A 1090 26.34 3.24 -9.27
CA LEU A 1090 25.28 4.26 -9.18
C LEU A 1090 25.78 5.70 -9.44
N ARG A 1091 27.08 5.91 -9.64
CA ARG A 1091 27.64 7.20 -10.10
C ARG A 1091 27.26 7.51 -11.54
N PHE A 1092 26.70 6.56 -12.27
CA PHE A 1092 26.19 6.77 -13.62
C PHE A 1092 24.67 6.64 -13.66
N VAL A 1093 24.06 7.24 -14.68
CA VAL A 1093 22.67 7.03 -15.06
C VAL A 1093 22.67 6.54 -16.50
N VAL A 1094 21.82 5.56 -16.81
CA VAL A 1094 21.66 5.05 -18.18
C VAL A 1094 20.34 5.58 -18.71
N LEU A 1095 20.39 6.36 -19.78
CA LEU A 1095 19.21 6.93 -20.44
C LEU A 1095 19.01 6.24 -21.79
N PRO A 1096 17.87 5.57 -22.02
CA PRO A 1096 17.55 5.01 -23.33
C PRO A 1096 16.97 6.11 -24.24
N ALA A 1097 17.37 6.10 -25.51
CA ALA A 1097 16.84 7.00 -26.52
C ALA A 1097 16.82 6.32 -27.89
N LEU A 1098 15.95 6.78 -28.81
CA LEU A 1098 15.90 6.29 -30.18
C LEU A 1098 16.66 7.22 -31.12
N LYS A 1099 17.41 6.68 -32.07
CA LYS A 1099 18.10 7.45 -33.09
C LYS A 1099 18.04 6.71 -34.43
N ASP A 1100 17.74 7.41 -35.52
CA ASP A 1100 17.87 6.85 -36.86
C ASP A 1100 19.34 6.95 -37.31
N ASP A 1101 19.90 5.86 -37.83
CA ASP A 1101 21.24 5.88 -38.45
C ASP A 1101 21.21 6.58 -39.82
N ALA A 1102 22.37 6.87 -40.41
CA ALA A 1102 22.50 7.52 -41.71
C ALA A 1102 21.76 6.77 -42.86
N ASP A 1103 21.58 5.45 -42.70
CA ASP A 1103 20.84 4.57 -43.64
C ASP A 1103 19.35 4.40 -43.28
N GLY A 1104 18.83 5.14 -42.29
CA GLY A 1104 17.43 5.09 -41.88
C GLY A 1104 17.05 3.91 -40.98
N VAL A 1105 18.03 3.19 -40.42
CA VAL A 1105 17.80 2.07 -39.49
C VAL A 1105 17.59 2.62 -38.07
N PRO A 1106 16.48 2.29 -37.38
CA PRO A 1106 16.25 2.73 -36.01
C PRO A 1106 17.24 2.05 -35.07
N CYS A 1107 17.88 2.83 -34.21
CA CYS A 1107 18.85 2.36 -33.23
C CYS A 1107 18.42 2.77 -31.81
N LEU A 1108 18.50 1.82 -30.88
CA LEU A 1108 18.40 2.08 -29.45
C LEU A 1108 19.78 2.54 -28.94
N VAL A 1109 19.84 3.76 -28.44
CA VAL A 1109 21.04 4.37 -27.87
C VAL A 1109 20.90 4.39 -26.36
N LEU A 1110 21.73 3.60 -25.67
CA LEU A 1110 21.81 3.59 -24.21
C LEU A 1110 22.95 4.50 -23.78
N ARG A 1111 22.60 5.66 -23.22
CA ARG A 1111 23.54 6.74 -22.87
C ARG A 1111 23.90 6.67 -21.40
N LEU A 1112 25.13 6.28 -21.10
CA LEU A 1112 25.68 6.26 -19.75
C LEU A 1112 26.33 7.60 -19.44
N LEU A 1113 25.67 8.36 -18.58
CA LEU A 1113 26.10 9.68 -18.16
C LEU A 1113 26.58 9.65 -16.70
N PRO A 1114 27.74 10.23 -16.38
CA PRO A 1114 28.17 10.36 -15.01
C PRO A 1114 27.27 11.38 -14.29
N ARG A 1115 26.80 11.02 -13.10
CA ARG A 1115 26.11 11.91 -12.15
C ARG A 1115 27.07 12.92 -11.47
N SER A 1116 28.28 13.02 -12.00
CA SER A 1116 29.33 13.90 -11.48
C SER A 1116 28.93 15.37 -11.63
N ALA A 1117 29.18 16.15 -10.58
CA ALA A 1117 28.99 17.59 -10.55
C ALA A 1117 29.68 18.31 -11.73
N ASN A 1118 30.74 17.73 -12.30
CA ASN A 1118 31.50 18.34 -13.38
C ASN A 1118 31.00 18.00 -14.80
N GLY A 1119 30.00 17.11 -14.95
CA GLY A 1119 29.56 16.59 -16.25
C GLY A 1119 30.53 15.60 -16.90
N TRP A 1120 31.58 15.22 -16.17
CA TRP A 1120 32.55 14.18 -16.52
C TRP A 1120 33.12 13.55 -15.25
N THR A 1121 33.65 12.35 -15.35
CA THR A 1121 34.39 11.69 -14.27
C THR A 1121 35.78 11.28 -14.74
N ALA A 1122 36.77 11.34 -13.84
CA ALA A 1122 38.08 10.77 -14.13
C ALA A 1122 37.95 9.26 -14.31
N VAL A 1123 38.59 8.73 -15.35
CA VAL A 1123 38.57 7.29 -15.69
C VAL A 1123 39.17 6.44 -14.56
N THR A 1124 40.13 6.99 -13.81
CA THR A 1124 40.70 6.37 -12.60
C THR A 1124 39.67 6.02 -11.52
N LEU A 1125 38.52 6.69 -11.50
CA LEU A 1125 37.43 6.46 -10.54
C LEU A 1125 36.34 5.51 -11.05
N VAL A 1126 36.52 4.97 -12.26
CA VAL A 1126 35.55 4.12 -12.94
C VAL A 1126 36.13 2.72 -13.08
N ASP A 1127 35.65 1.79 -12.26
CA ASP A 1127 36.00 0.37 -12.35
C ASP A 1127 35.06 -0.38 -13.33
N GLU A 1128 33.77 -0.05 -13.31
CA GLU A 1128 32.77 -0.63 -14.20
C GLU A 1128 31.59 0.32 -14.48
N LEU A 1129 30.83 0.01 -15.53
CA LEU A 1129 29.67 0.74 -16.04
C LEU A 1129 28.49 -0.21 -16.29
N SER A 1130 28.44 -1.33 -15.57
CA SER A 1130 27.49 -2.42 -15.82
C SER A 1130 26.04 -2.04 -15.47
N PHE A 1131 25.09 -2.39 -16.34
CA PHE A 1131 23.65 -2.14 -16.16
C PHE A 1131 22.80 -3.30 -16.66
N LEU A 1132 21.55 -3.36 -16.23
CA LEU A 1132 20.55 -4.35 -16.61
C LEU A 1132 19.50 -3.67 -17.48
N LEU A 1133 19.27 -4.18 -18.70
CA LEU A 1133 18.19 -3.76 -19.58
C LEU A 1133 16.97 -4.65 -19.31
N CYS A 1134 15.92 -4.07 -18.73
CA CYS A 1134 14.76 -4.82 -18.24
C CYS A 1134 13.81 -5.20 -19.39
N LEU A 1135 13.22 -6.40 -19.34
CA LEU A 1135 12.15 -6.84 -20.24
C LEU A 1135 12.46 -6.61 -21.74
N ALA A 1136 13.68 -6.90 -22.18
CA ALA A 1136 14.05 -6.85 -23.59
C ALA A 1136 13.65 -8.16 -24.29
N LEU A 1137 13.16 -8.10 -25.53
CA LEU A 1137 12.80 -9.27 -26.32
C LEU A 1137 13.91 -9.56 -27.36
N PRO A 1138 14.78 -10.56 -27.14
CA PRO A 1138 15.84 -10.89 -28.10
C PRO A 1138 15.26 -11.53 -29.37
N ASN A 1139 15.84 -11.20 -30.53
CA ASN A 1139 15.52 -11.89 -31.79
C ASN A 1139 15.86 -13.38 -31.72
N ASN A 1140 14.98 -14.25 -32.24
CA ASN A 1140 15.14 -15.71 -32.20
C ASN A 1140 15.19 -16.40 -33.59
N THR A 1141 14.93 -15.68 -34.68
CA THR A 1141 14.85 -16.20 -36.05
C THR A 1141 16.21 -16.26 -36.75
N TYR A 1142 17.16 -17.05 -36.23
CA TYR A 1142 18.38 -17.42 -36.97
C TYR A 1142 18.29 -18.90 -37.35
N ARG A 1143 18.04 -19.21 -38.63
CA ARG A 1143 17.68 -20.57 -39.07
C ARG A 1143 18.88 -21.52 -38.92
N GLY A 1144 18.88 -22.34 -37.87
CA GLY A 1144 19.71 -23.55 -37.77
C GLY A 1144 21.08 -23.42 -37.10
N GLN A 1145 21.44 -22.28 -36.50
CA GLN A 1145 22.69 -22.14 -35.73
C GLN A 1145 22.43 -22.23 -34.22
N SER A 1146 23.14 -23.12 -33.51
CA SER A 1146 23.05 -23.26 -32.05
C SER A 1146 23.70 -22.09 -31.29
N ARG A 1147 24.56 -21.33 -31.98
CA ARG A 1147 25.27 -20.16 -31.46
C ARG A 1147 25.44 -19.12 -32.55
N THR A 1148 24.87 -17.93 -32.35
CA THR A 1148 24.99 -16.79 -33.27
C THR A 1148 25.79 -15.69 -32.59
N SER A 1149 26.67 -15.01 -33.31
CA SER A 1149 27.45 -13.87 -32.78
C SER A 1149 27.09 -12.61 -33.55
N LEU A 1150 26.75 -11.53 -32.84
CA LEU A 1150 26.44 -10.22 -33.42
C LEU A 1150 27.31 -9.13 -32.82
N THR A 1151 27.52 -8.05 -33.56
CA THR A 1151 28.39 -6.94 -33.14
C THR A 1151 27.56 -5.76 -32.67
N LEU A 1152 27.85 -5.24 -31.48
CA LEU A 1152 27.31 -4.00 -30.94
C LEU A 1152 28.37 -2.90 -30.94
N TYR A 1153 27.93 -1.65 -30.96
CA TYR A 1153 28.80 -0.49 -31.05
C TYR A 1153 28.82 0.31 -29.76
N THR A 1154 29.96 0.94 -29.50
CA THR A 1154 30.17 1.82 -28.36
C THR A 1154 30.76 3.14 -28.81
N ALA A 1155 30.39 4.23 -28.14
CA ALA A 1155 30.93 5.56 -28.40
C ALA A 1155 31.23 6.27 -27.07
N ALA A 1156 32.48 6.66 -26.84
CA ALA A 1156 32.92 7.32 -25.62
C ALA A 1156 33.39 8.76 -25.91
N TYR A 1157 32.83 9.71 -25.17
CA TYR A 1157 33.18 11.13 -25.23
C TYR A 1157 34.08 11.49 -24.05
N TYR A 1158 35.17 12.21 -24.31
CA TYR A 1158 36.13 12.60 -23.29
C TYR A 1158 36.41 14.09 -23.30
N LYS A 1159 36.52 14.67 -22.11
CA LYS A 1159 36.87 16.08 -21.95
C LYS A 1159 38.29 16.36 -22.46
N TYR A 1160 38.49 17.51 -23.10
CA TYR A 1160 39.71 18.02 -23.73
C TYR A 1160 40.24 17.26 -24.96
N VAL A 1161 40.05 15.93 -25.04
CA VAL A 1161 40.64 15.09 -26.10
C VAL A 1161 39.62 14.69 -27.17
N SER A 1162 38.34 14.51 -26.81
CA SER A 1162 37.33 13.86 -27.67
C SER A 1162 35.91 14.36 -27.37
N GLU A 1163 35.74 15.69 -27.27
CA GLU A 1163 34.46 16.29 -26.86
C GLU A 1163 33.41 16.30 -27.97
N LYS A 1164 33.83 16.61 -29.21
CA LYS A 1164 32.94 16.71 -30.38
C LYS A 1164 32.87 15.43 -31.21
N ASN A 1165 33.98 14.71 -31.29
CA ASN A 1165 34.11 13.45 -32.01
C ASN A 1165 34.29 12.33 -30.99
N PRO A 1166 33.36 11.36 -30.87
CA PRO A 1166 33.52 10.25 -29.93
C PRO A 1166 34.58 9.25 -30.38
N ARG A 1167 35.23 8.61 -29.41
CA ARG A 1167 36.00 7.39 -29.69
C ARG A 1167 35.05 6.22 -29.85
N ARG A 1168 35.15 5.54 -30.98
CA ARG A 1168 34.28 4.42 -31.35
C ARG A 1168 34.94 3.09 -30.98
N GLY A 1169 34.15 2.15 -30.48
CA GLY A 1169 34.55 0.76 -30.22
C GLY A 1169 33.44 -0.20 -30.64
N GLN A 1170 33.76 -1.48 -30.73
CA GLN A 1170 32.78 -2.53 -31.02
C GLN A 1170 33.08 -3.77 -30.18
N PHE A 1171 32.04 -4.52 -29.83
CA PHE A 1171 32.18 -5.78 -29.10
C PHE A 1171 31.14 -6.80 -29.58
N THR A 1172 31.47 -8.09 -29.45
CA THR A 1172 30.64 -9.18 -29.96
C THR A 1172 29.78 -9.79 -28.85
N VAL A 1173 28.48 -9.91 -29.11
CA VAL A 1173 27.51 -10.58 -28.25
C VAL A 1173 27.21 -11.96 -28.81
N THR A 1174 27.30 -12.98 -27.96
CA THR A 1174 26.90 -14.35 -28.30
C THR A 1174 25.44 -14.58 -27.90
N LEU A 1175 24.62 -15.01 -28.86
CA LEU A 1175 23.29 -15.58 -28.66
C LEU A 1175 23.39 -17.11 -28.66
N ARG A 1176 22.71 -17.77 -27.72
CA ARG A 1176 22.59 -19.23 -27.69
C ARG A 1176 21.12 -19.61 -27.76
N ASN A 1177 20.78 -20.39 -28.78
CA ASN A 1177 19.42 -20.89 -28.95
C ASN A 1177 19.23 -22.13 -28.07
N THR A 1178 18.24 -22.10 -27.19
CA THR A 1178 17.89 -23.22 -26.31
C THR A 1178 16.85 -24.15 -26.92
N GLY A 1179 16.32 -23.82 -28.11
CA GLY A 1179 15.44 -24.66 -28.91
C GLY A 1179 16.19 -25.48 -29.95
N SER A 1180 16.75 -26.62 -29.53
CA SER A 1180 17.05 -27.75 -30.41
C SER A 1180 16.50 -29.02 -29.79
#